data_AF-A0A7G2M6Z6-F1
#
_entry.id   AF-A0A7G2M6Z6-F1
#
_cell.length_a   1.000
_cell.length_b   1.000
_cell.length_c   1.000
_cell.angle_alpha   90.00
_cell.angle_beta   90.00
_cell.angle_gamma   90.00
#
_symmetry.space_group_name_H-M   'P 1'
#
loop_
_entity.id
_entity.type
_entity.pdbx_description
1 polymer ?
#
loop_
_entity_poly.entity_id
_entity_poly.type
_entity_poly.pdbx_seq_one_letter_code
_entity_poly.pdbx_strand_id
1 'polypeptide(L)'
;MKSIFYISLAVLVFALTGCSTKKNNFFTRQYHRLTTRYNVYFNGDEALKGGVKKMEQNHKEDYTNLLPVFVSNNEQTRAIGGSDMDYAIEKAVKAIDKHSITAKPKRRRNKNSKNYETFRKKKEFNDQIAKCYLLLGKAYFYKEKYNMAGNTFRYIQRQYPEDKALMTEVDLWMFRNLTEMGRYDEAVQYLASLEGAKLKRRQREMYAAARTDFYVRQAQYPQAIREAENLLGVCKSMKRKPRYNFMLSQLYLKENQDAQAMAALKKAVRFNFNYEMVFNAKINMALAYQAGDESVKKKLNKMLKDSRNEEYQDRIYYALANIEEKKGNEEAAIDLYWKSVKSSIDNDNQKSLSFLKLGGYYYKERQYVPAQSCYDSCMYFMDSRIEGYEQLKTLVGDLTELVTNLNTIQRQDSLQRLAGLSDAERNNIIDGIIQDIKDEEKRQKEIEQQAMLERNFFQRNDMLSRGNTYNQSSSGSGGDWYFYNPMTISLGKNDFKRKWGRRKLEDNWRRQNKAMVDFTEESEVLAEEGEGTVKKADITSRDYYLEDIPLTEEQMTASNKKIEDAYYKAGEVYLYKFNDPEKALDCFTAFISRFPESGNITLVYYLAYEAAGKAGKASQAETLKDELIRKFPDSDYAKGLQDPEYFKKVDSDLRTVDRMYAEAYELYQNVYYKEALARCEDILQQFPGSKMSSYVLFLRAMCIVNLQPADEARIALNEVLAAQPTKRIQTVVNGILASMDVGDKPVLYADAEMYDARYLKSVRNWTFDEEKNAENTEEDRENPYKVNKEEEYCVVILLPEDMKTMQVLHLQTRLTFLNAALKAEQKDEKGDYQVKKEDLWYKTTALQIEPFANYGEAAVYLNRVAVDKTLLKNFKGARYRIFAISKTNFSVLKRLKNAEQYVDFFVTNYFDDRGQGEIITGRQGAAAHLFKYEADEKHDFVLMVPYRQVNVKKMAELLHGIEPAFALEKETYDDRYEMVVVKNVGTQVQSMEYLQLVSRNKEIFDRLSGTSSYMFTITQSNLGILLENQNIEEYMKFFDDNYQRNQSGEVGVGDGDFVYAKSVAHKFVLFYPNTIDPFKLKTTFEEFNFAGLMVNNVKYDDEHDCMVVSGFRNKEEAMRYFQTAVDNRKLFRSLRNVDYRNFIISDSNFDTMCEKKEIEQYLQFFKKYYLE
;
A
#
# COMPACT_ATOMS: atom_id res chain seq x y z
N MET A 1 72.53 -18.78 29.38
CA MET A 1 72.33 -17.68 28.39
C MET A 1 72.18 -18.18 26.95
N LYS A 2 73.09 -19.00 26.40
CA LYS A 2 72.97 -19.49 25.00
C LYS A 2 71.66 -20.23 24.70
N SER A 3 71.15 -21.07 25.61
CA SER A 3 69.87 -21.76 25.42
C SER A 3 68.65 -20.83 25.41
N ILE A 4 68.66 -19.75 26.19
CA ILE A 4 67.61 -18.74 26.22
C ILE A 4 67.62 -17.92 24.91
N PHE A 5 68.81 -17.65 24.37
CA PHE A 5 68.99 -17.01 23.07
C PHE A 5 68.47 -17.87 21.91
N TYR A 6 68.73 -19.18 21.91
CA TYR A 6 68.18 -20.07 20.88
C TYR A 6 66.66 -20.28 21.01
N ILE A 7 66.11 -20.27 22.23
CA ILE A 7 64.66 -20.31 22.45
C ILE A 7 64.00 -19.02 21.98
N SER A 8 64.59 -17.86 22.28
CA SER A 8 64.06 -16.56 21.83
C SER A 8 64.21 -16.36 20.32
N LEU A 9 65.31 -16.83 19.70
CA LEU A 9 65.49 -16.84 18.25
C LEU A 9 64.51 -17.80 17.56
N ALA A 10 64.24 -18.98 18.14
CA ALA A 10 63.21 -19.89 17.64
C ALA A 10 61.81 -19.27 17.74
N VAL A 11 61.47 -18.61 18.85
CA VAL A 11 60.20 -17.87 19.02
C VAL A 11 60.06 -16.73 18.01
N LEU A 12 61.15 -16.00 17.72
CA LEU A 12 61.18 -14.93 16.72
C LEU A 12 60.97 -15.47 15.28
N VAL A 13 61.60 -16.60 14.94
CA VAL A 13 61.42 -17.28 13.65
C VAL A 13 60.02 -17.91 13.52
N PHE A 14 59.43 -18.36 14.62
CA PHE A 14 58.03 -18.79 14.68
C PHE A 14 57.04 -17.62 14.50
N ALA A 15 57.35 -16.44 15.02
CA ALA A 15 56.55 -15.23 14.82
C ALA A 15 56.58 -14.72 13.36
N LEU A 16 57.71 -14.88 12.67
CA LEU A 16 57.92 -14.35 11.31
C LEU A 16 57.41 -15.26 10.18
N THR A 17 57.03 -16.51 10.46
CA THR A 17 56.61 -17.49 9.43
C THR A 17 55.13 -17.91 9.51
N GLY A 18 54.35 -17.37 10.46
CA GLY A 18 53.00 -17.83 10.80
C GLY A 18 51.80 -17.12 10.17
N CYS A 19 51.96 -16.00 9.46
CA CYS A 19 50.84 -15.10 9.13
C CYS A 19 50.10 -15.38 7.80
N SER A 20 50.46 -16.43 7.04
CA SER A 20 49.88 -16.64 5.70
C SER A 20 48.93 -17.83 5.63
N THR A 21 47.65 -17.57 5.35
CA THR A 21 46.62 -18.56 5.00
C THR A 21 46.93 -19.32 3.70
N LYS A 22 47.82 -18.76 2.85
CA LYS A 22 48.24 -19.35 1.56
C LYS A 22 49.19 -20.54 1.74
N LYS A 23 49.84 -20.71 2.90
CA LYS A 23 50.72 -21.85 3.21
C LYS A 23 50.04 -22.79 4.20
N ASN A 24 49.54 -23.93 3.73
CA ASN A 24 48.90 -24.93 4.59
C ASN A 24 49.93 -25.93 5.19
N ASN A 25 50.55 -25.56 6.31
CA ASN A 25 51.45 -26.42 7.10
C ASN A 25 50.89 -26.62 8.53
N PHE A 26 51.57 -27.41 9.38
CA PHE A 26 51.03 -27.69 10.72
C PHE A 26 50.95 -26.43 11.59
N PHE A 27 52.00 -25.60 11.57
CA PHE A 27 52.12 -24.41 12.41
C PHE A 27 51.13 -23.31 11.99
N THR A 28 50.98 -23.04 10.69
CA THR A 28 49.99 -22.08 10.20
C THR A 28 48.57 -22.50 10.54
N ARG A 29 48.23 -23.79 10.39
CA ARG A 29 46.92 -24.31 10.82
C ARG A 29 46.68 -24.10 12.31
N GLN A 30 47.65 -24.39 13.18
CA GLN A 30 47.47 -24.19 14.62
C GLN A 30 47.39 -22.71 15.01
N TYR A 31 48.20 -21.85 14.39
CA TYR A 31 48.15 -20.40 14.60
C TYR A 31 46.75 -19.85 14.26
N HIS A 32 46.30 -20.02 13.00
CA HIS A 32 44.99 -19.52 12.58
C HIS A 32 43.84 -20.17 13.36
N ARG A 33 43.94 -21.44 13.74
CA ARG A 33 42.96 -22.12 14.60
C ARG A 33 42.85 -21.47 15.98
N LEU A 34 43.98 -21.22 16.65
CA LEU A 34 44.02 -20.62 17.98
C LEU A 34 43.53 -19.17 17.94
N THR A 35 44.01 -18.37 16.98
CA THR A 35 43.56 -16.97 16.83
C THR A 35 42.07 -16.90 16.50
N THR A 36 41.57 -17.76 15.61
CA THR A 36 40.13 -17.83 15.29
C THR A 36 39.32 -18.20 16.52
N ARG A 37 39.77 -19.21 17.28
CA ARG A 37 39.05 -19.70 18.46
C ARG A 37 38.93 -18.62 19.54
N TYR A 38 40.04 -18.01 19.95
CA TYR A 38 40.09 -17.17 21.14
C TYR A 38 39.88 -15.68 20.86
N ASN A 39 40.32 -15.16 19.70
CA ASN A 39 40.19 -13.73 19.42
C ASN A 39 38.90 -13.36 18.70
N VAL A 40 38.33 -14.31 17.94
CA VAL A 40 37.25 -14.01 17.02
C VAL A 40 35.97 -14.78 17.37
N TYR A 41 36.00 -16.11 17.31
CA TYR A 41 34.85 -16.95 17.62
C TYR A 41 34.39 -16.79 19.07
N PHE A 42 35.29 -16.90 20.06
CA PHE A 42 34.92 -16.76 21.47
C PHE A 42 34.26 -15.40 21.76
N ASN A 43 34.86 -14.30 21.29
CA ASN A 43 34.32 -12.96 21.51
C ASN A 43 32.96 -12.75 20.81
N GLY A 44 32.80 -13.24 19.58
CA GLY A 44 31.53 -13.15 18.87
C GLY A 44 30.45 -14.05 19.48
N ASP A 45 30.79 -15.26 19.93
CA ASP A 45 29.87 -16.19 20.60
C ASP A 45 29.43 -15.67 21.98
N GLU A 46 30.34 -15.05 22.75
CA GLU A 46 30.00 -14.38 24.00
C GLU A 46 29.11 -13.15 23.78
N ALA A 47 29.36 -12.36 22.73
CA ALA A 47 28.47 -11.26 22.36
C ALA A 47 27.07 -11.77 21.99
N LEU A 48 26.96 -12.78 21.13
CA LEU A 48 25.66 -13.38 20.78
C LEU A 48 24.91 -13.88 22.03
N LYS A 49 25.59 -14.61 22.93
CA LYS A 49 24.98 -15.07 24.19
C LYS A 49 24.57 -13.89 25.08
N GLY A 50 25.40 -12.85 25.14
CA GLY A 50 25.13 -11.62 25.88
C GLY A 50 23.86 -10.93 25.38
N GLY A 51 23.76 -10.75 24.05
CA GLY A 51 22.59 -10.20 23.39
C GLY A 51 21.33 -11.00 23.68
N VAL A 52 21.35 -12.32 23.47
CA VAL A 52 20.19 -13.21 23.77
C VAL A 52 19.81 -13.12 25.26
N LYS A 53 20.78 -13.07 26.17
CA LYS A 53 20.50 -12.94 27.60
C LYS A 53 19.86 -11.58 27.94
N LYS A 54 20.31 -10.48 27.32
CA LYS A 54 19.69 -9.17 27.49
C LYS A 54 18.25 -9.17 26.98
N MET A 55 17.99 -9.80 25.84
CA MET A 55 16.64 -10.02 25.33
C MET A 55 15.78 -10.75 26.36
N GLU A 56 16.23 -11.89 26.89
CA GLU A 56 15.51 -12.66 27.91
C GLU A 56 15.26 -11.90 29.22
N GLN A 57 16.16 -10.99 29.62
CA GLN A 57 16.07 -10.27 30.89
C GLN A 57 15.23 -8.99 30.82
N ASN A 58 15.25 -8.32 29.67
CA ASN A 58 14.60 -7.02 29.48
C ASN A 58 13.31 -7.11 28.65
N HIS A 59 12.94 -8.30 28.18
CA HIS A 59 11.64 -8.53 27.55
C HIS A 59 10.51 -8.21 28.54
N LYS A 60 9.55 -7.41 28.07
CA LYS A 60 8.29 -7.17 28.75
C LYS A 60 7.24 -8.08 28.12
N GLU A 61 6.63 -8.93 28.93
CA GLU A 61 5.59 -9.85 28.47
C GLU A 61 4.28 -9.08 28.30
N ASP A 62 3.58 -9.34 27.20
CA ASP A 62 2.18 -8.96 27.05
C ASP A 62 1.31 -10.18 27.34
N TYR A 63 0.71 -10.22 28.52
CA TYR A 63 -0.12 -11.34 28.96
C TYR A 63 -1.55 -11.32 28.42
N THR A 64 -1.95 -10.24 27.73
CA THR A 64 -3.28 -10.15 27.12
C THR A 64 -3.39 -11.06 25.88
N ASN A 65 -2.27 -11.21 25.17
CA ASN A 65 -2.14 -12.08 24.01
C ASN A 65 -1.40 -13.38 24.34
N LEU A 66 -1.51 -14.38 23.47
CA LEU A 66 -0.75 -15.62 23.60
C LEU A 66 0.75 -15.31 23.61
N LEU A 67 1.45 -15.70 24.68
CA LEU A 67 2.87 -15.40 24.81
C LEU A 67 3.68 -16.07 23.68
N PRO A 68 4.60 -15.34 23.03
CA PRO A 68 5.42 -15.93 21.98
C PRO A 68 6.32 -17.01 22.57
N VAL A 69 6.58 -18.11 21.84
CA VAL A 69 7.36 -19.22 22.41
C VAL A 69 8.81 -18.80 22.70
N PHE A 70 9.40 -18.01 21.80
CA PHE A 70 10.66 -17.31 22.07
C PHE A 70 10.38 -15.81 22.26
N VAL A 71 10.99 -15.22 23.28
CA VAL A 71 10.94 -13.75 23.50
C VAL A 71 11.48 -12.98 22.29
N SER A 72 12.38 -13.61 21.52
CA SER A 72 12.93 -13.05 20.30
C SER A 72 11.95 -13.02 19.14
N ASN A 73 10.72 -13.55 19.25
CA ASN A 73 9.70 -13.36 18.21
C ASN A 73 9.12 -11.93 18.24
N ASN A 74 9.28 -11.23 19.36
CA ASN A 74 8.86 -9.85 19.52
C ASN A 74 9.96 -8.90 18.99
N GLU A 75 9.60 -8.01 18.07
CA GLU A 75 10.51 -7.10 17.37
C GLU A 75 11.24 -6.15 18.33
N GLN A 76 10.49 -5.51 19.25
CA GLN A 76 11.07 -4.60 20.27
C GLN A 76 12.11 -5.33 21.12
N THR A 77 11.91 -6.62 21.36
CA THR A 77 12.83 -7.45 22.12
C THR A 77 14.09 -7.77 21.33
N ARG A 78 14.01 -8.03 20.02
CA ARG A 78 15.18 -8.24 19.15
C ARG A 78 16.08 -7.01 19.10
N ALA A 79 15.50 -5.81 19.08
CA ALA A 79 16.25 -4.55 19.09
C ALA A 79 17.21 -4.43 20.30
N ILE A 80 16.83 -4.96 21.47
CA ILE A 80 17.62 -4.91 22.72
C ILE A 80 19.01 -5.56 22.54
N GLY A 81 19.11 -6.63 21.74
CA GLY A 81 20.37 -7.34 21.48
C GLY A 81 21.04 -6.95 20.16
N GLY A 82 20.52 -5.97 19.42
CA GLY A 82 20.97 -5.65 18.06
C GLY A 82 22.46 -5.33 17.94
N SER A 83 22.99 -4.51 18.86
CA SER A 83 24.41 -4.13 18.87
C SER A 83 25.34 -5.31 19.17
N ASP A 84 24.93 -6.24 20.04
CA ASP A 84 25.67 -7.46 20.31
C ASP A 84 25.71 -8.38 19.07
N MET A 85 24.61 -8.43 18.30
CA MET A 85 24.55 -9.18 17.04
C MET A 85 25.44 -8.56 15.96
N ASP A 86 25.48 -7.23 15.86
CA ASP A 86 26.37 -6.54 14.92
C ASP A 86 27.85 -6.83 15.22
N TYR A 87 28.23 -6.85 16.50
CA TYR A 87 29.58 -7.26 16.92
C TYR A 87 29.86 -8.74 16.62
N ALA A 88 28.90 -9.63 16.84
CA ALA A 88 29.04 -11.05 16.50
C ALA A 88 29.24 -11.26 14.99
N ILE A 89 28.51 -10.50 14.15
CA ILE A 89 28.66 -10.48 12.69
C ILE A 89 30.06 -10.00 12.30
N GLU A 90 30.51 -8.85 12.82
CA GLU A 90 31.83 -8.30 12.51
C GLU A 90 32.94 -9.31 12.83
N LYS A 91 32.88 -9.94 14.00
CA LYS A 91 33.83 -11.01 14.36
C LYS A 91 33.73 -12.19 13.41
N ALA A 92 32.55 -12.74 13.19
CA ALA A 92 32.40 -13.90 12.33
C ALA A 92 32.94 -13.66 10.91
N VAL A 93 32.60 -12.52 10.29
CA VAL A 93 33.10 -12.12 8.97
C VAL A 93 34.62 -11.98 8.98
N LYS A 94 35.19 -11.31 9.99
CA LYS A 94 36.65 -11.16 10.13
C LYS A 94 37.38 -12.51 10.29
N ALA A 95 36.78 -13.49 10.96
CA ALA A 95 37.32 -14.84 11.06
C ALA A 95 37.34 -15.53 9.69
N ILE A 96 36.23 -15.46 8.98
CA ILE A 96 36.06 -16.07 7.65
C ILE A 96 37.07 -15.49 6.67
N ASP A 97 37.17 -14.16 6.60
CA ASP A 97 38.08 -13.44 5.71
C ASP A 97 39.56 -13.72 6.03
N LYS A 98 39.97 -13.53 7.29
CA LYS A 98 41.41 -13.50 7.64
C LYS A 98 42.00 -14.84 8.05
N HIS A 99 41.17 -15.83 8.39
CA HIS A 99 41.65 -17.08 8.97
C HIS A 99 41.13 -18.35 8.27
N SER A 100 40.37 -18.22 7.18
CA SER A 100 40.05 -19.37 6.32
C SER A 100 41.32 -19.92 5.65
N ILE A 101 41.45 -21.25 5.63
CA ILE A 101 42.57 -21.95 4.99
C ILE A 101 41.98 -22.95 3.99
N THR A 102 41.83 -22.53 2.74
CA THR A 102 41.36 -23.38 1.63
C THR A 102 42.50 -24.06 0.86
N ALA A 103 43.73 -23.54 0.99
CA ALA A 103 44.92 -24.08 0.32
C ALA A 103 45.19 -25.54 0.73
N LYS A 104 45.42 -26.45 -0.22
CA LYS A 104 45.69 -27.88 0.08
C LYS A 104 47.08 -28.06 0.72
N PRO A 105 47.25 -28.99 1.68
CA PRO A 105 48.56 -29.26 2.27
C PRO A 105 49.46 -30.01 1.28
N LYS A 106 50.78 -29.75 1.34
CA LYS A 106 51.78 -30.43 0.50
C LYS A 106 51.69 -31.95 0.66
N ARG A 107 51.72 -32.69 -0.46
CA ARG A 107 51.67 -34.16 -0.49
C ARG A 107 52.93 -34.72 0.15
N ARG A 108 52.79 -35.60 1.14
CA ARG A 108 53.92 -36.30 1.75
C ARG A 108 54.21 -37.57 0.95
N ARG A 109 55.47 -37.71 0.50
CA ARG A 109 55.98 -38.95 -0.11
C ARG A 109 55.90 -40.05 0.98
N ASN A 110 55.21 -41.15 0.72
CA ASN A 110 55.01 -42.31 1.62
C ASN A 110 53.92 -42.21 2.71
N LYS A 111 52.89 -41.36 2.57
CA LYS A 111 51.67 -41.42 3.40
C LYS A 111 50.42 -41.52 2.54
N ASN A 112 49.97 -42.76 2.27
CA ASN A 112 48.72 -43.08 1.55
C ASN A 112 47.67 -43.71 2.48
N SER A 113 47.60 -43.27 3.75
CA SER A 113 46.54 -43.76 4.64
C SER A 113 45.20 -43.13 4.24
N LYS A 114 44.11 -43.91 4.33
CA LYS A 114 42.73 -43.44 4.11
C LYS A 114 42.42 -42.15 4.89
N ASN A 115 42.96 -42.02 6.11
CA ASN A 115 42.83 -40.84 6.96
C ASN A 115 43.56 -39.60 6.41
N TYR A 116 44.70 -39.77 5.74
CA TYR A 116 45.42 -38.67 5.11
C TYR A 116 44.72 -38.22 3.82
N GLU A 117 44.14 -39.16 3.07
CA GLU A 117 43.35 -38.86 1.88
C GLU A 117 42.07 -38.09 2.22
N THR A 118 41.30 -38.54 3.23
CA THR A 118 40.10 -37.83 3.71
C THR A 118 40.45 -36.45 4.25
N PHE A 119 41.56 -36.31 4.98
CA PHE A 119 42.06 -35.01 5.43
C PHE A 119 42.36 -34.06 4.27
N ARG A 120 43.02 -34.52 3.19
CA ARG A 120 43.30 -33.67 2.01
C ARG A 120 42.04 -33.33 1.20
N LYS A 121 40.98 -34.13 1.28
CA LYS A 121 39.71 -33.86 0.61
C LYS A 121 38.93 -32.70 1.24
N LYS A 122 39.20 -32.33 2.50
CA LYS A 122 38.57 -31.17 3.16
C LYS A 122 38.73 -29.89 2.35
N LYS A 123 37.65 -29.11 2.27
CA LYS A 123 37.61 -27.80 1.59
C LYS A 123 38.14 -26.66 2.47
N GLU A 124 38.01 -26.83 3.78
CA GLU A 124 38.50 -25.91 4.82
C GLU A 124 39.39 -26.67 5.82
N PHE A 125 40.55 -26.10 6.14
CA PHE A 125 41.57 -26.70 7.02
C PHE A 125 41.66 -26.04 8.40
N ASN A 126 40.95 -24.95 8.63
CA ASN A 126 40.71 -24.36 9.94
C ASN A 126 39.33 -24.81 10.48
N ASP A 127 39.34 -25.71 11.45
CA ASP A 127 38.14 -26.33 12.04
C ASP A 127 37.25 -25.37 12.84
N GLN A 128 37.67 -24.12 13.07
CA GLN A 128 36.84 -23.11 13.73
C GLN A 128 35.96 -22.32 12.76
N ILE A 129 36.28 -22.29 11.47
CA ILE A 129 35.56 -21.47 10.48
C ILE A 129 34.11 -21.90 10.33
N ALA A 130 33.84 -23.20 10.38
CA ALA A 130 32.47 -23.72 10.36
C ALA A 130 31.62 -23.17 11.52
N LYS A 131 32.22 -22.98 12.70
CA LYS A 131 31.54 -22.38 13.87
C LYS A 131 31.35 -20.87 13.70
N CYS A 132 32.26 -20.17 13.02
CA CYS A 132 32.10 -18.77 12.67
C CYS A 132 30.96 -18.55 11.67
N TYR A 133 30.80 -19.41 10.66
CA TYR A 133 29.63 -19.37 9.78
C TYR A 133 28.33 -19.65 10.55
N LEU A 134 28.32 -20.62 11.45
CA LEU A 134 27.14 -20.89 12.28
C LEU A 134 26.81 -19.68 13.18
N LEU A 135 27.82 -19.05 13.78
CA LEU A 135 27.67 -17.81 14.56
C LEU A 135 27.09 -16.69 13.69
N LEU A 136 27.60 -16.52 12.46
CA LEU A 136 27.11 -15.53 11.50
C LEU A 136 25.64 -15.74 11.16
N GLY A 137 25.25 -16.98 10.82
CA GLY A 137 23.86 -17.31 10.50
C GLY A 137 22.90 -17.07 11.68
N LYS A 138 23.31 -17.41 12.90
CA LYS A 138 22.54 -17.10 14.12
C LYS A 138 22.38 -15.60 14.36
N ALA A 139 23.45 -14.82 14.17
CA ALA A 139 23.40 -13.38 14.35
C ALA A 139 22.51 -12.72 13.29
N TYR A 140 22.57 -13.17 12.03
CA TYR A 140 21.64 -12.74 10.98
C TYR A 140 20.18 -13.08 11.31
N PHE A 141 19.91 -14.28 11.83
CA PHE A 141 18.57 -14.66 12.27
C PHE A 141 18.02 -13.68 13.33
N TYR A 142 18.80 -13.34 14.35
CA TYR A 142 18.37 -12.38 15.38
C TYR A 142 18.25 -10.93 14.88
N LYS A 143 18.89 -10.60 13.75
CA LYS A 143 18.78 -9.31 13.05
C LYS A 143 17.67 -9.30 12.00
N GLU A 144 16.82 -10.34 11.96
CA GLU A 144 15.73 -10.52 10.98
C GLU A 144 16.23 -10.61 9.52
N LYS A 145 17.52 -10.86 9.32
CA LYS A 145 18.13 -11.07 8.01
C LYS A 145 17.98 -12.54 7.60
N TYR A 146 16.74 -13.03 7.57
CA TYR A 146 16.42 -14.46 7.42
C TYR A 146 16.93 -15.06 6.10
N ASN A 147 16.92 -14.30 5.01
CA ASN A 147 17.50 -14.71 3.73
C ASN A 147 19.02 -14.93 3.84
N MET A 148 19.73 -14.02 4.50
CA MET A 148 21.18 -14.14 4.72
C MET A 148 21.50 -15.29 5.68
N ALA A 149 20.71 -15.45 6.73
CA ALA A 149 20.82 -16.56 7.67
C ALA A 149 20.63 -17.92 6.96
N GLY A 150 19.54 -18.06 6.21
CA GLY A 150 19.23 -19.26 5.42
C GLY A 150 20.30 -19.58 4.38
N ASN A 151 20.82 -18.58 3.66
CA ASN A 151 21.94 -18.76 2.72
C ASN A 151 23.21 -19.23 3.43
N THR A 152 23.50 -18.68 4.61
CA THR A 152 24.64 -19.09 5.43
C THR A 152 24.49 -20.54 5.91
N PHE A 153 23.30 -20.94 6.36
CA PHE A 153 23.01 -22.32 6.77
C PHE A 153 23.12 -23.31 5.61
N ARG A 154 22.56 -23.00 4.44
CA ARG A 154 22.72 -23.80 3.22
C ARG A 154 24.17 -23.92 2.78
N TYR A 155 24.95 -22.85 2.91
CA TYR A 155 26.40 -22.91 2.66
C TYR A 155 27.08 -23.90 3.60
N ILE A 156 26.76 -23.86 4.90
CA ILE A 156 27.33 -24.80 5.87
C ILE A 156 26.96 -26.25 5.51
N GLN A 157 25.70 -26.51 5.15
CA GLN A 157 25.24 -27.84 4.71
C GLN A 157 26.02 -28.37 3.49
N ARG A 158 26.28 -27.50 2.50
CA ARG A 158 27.04 -27.88 1.29
C ARG A 158 28.54 -28.07 1.55
N GLN A 159 29.14 -27.29 2.46
CA GLN A 159 30.58 -27.30 2.68
C GLN A 159 31.04 -28.28 3.76
N TYR A 160 30.19 -28.58 4.74
CA TYR A 160 30.52 -29.41 5.90
C TYR A 160 29.54 -30.60 6.12
N PRO A 161 29.10 -31.33 5.06
CA PRO A 161 28.07 -32.37 5.21
C PRO A 161 28.48 -33.54 6.11
N GLU A 162 29.79 -33.77 6.28
CA GLU A 162 30.34 -34.86 7.09
C GLU A 162 30.26 -34.58 8.61
N ASP A 163 30.12 -33.31 9.03
CA ASP A 163 30.02 -32.96 10.45
C ASP A 163 28.57 -33.04 10.93
N LYS A 164 28.14 -34.27 11.25
CA LYS A 164 26.76 -34.54 11.69
C LYS A 164 26.31 -33.68 12.87
N ALA A 165 27.21 -33.38 13.82
CA ALA A 165 26.87 -32.59 14.99
C ALA A 165 26.61 -31.11 14.63
N LEU A 166 27.40 -30.58 13.69
CA LEU A 166 27.15 -29.26 13.10
C LEU A 166 25.87 -29.25 12.28
N MET A 167 25.64 -30.26 11.44
CA MET A 167 24.43 -30.37 10.60
C MET A 167 23.16 -30.37 11.46
N THR A 168 23.12 -31.15 12.54
CA THR A 168 21.98 -31.14 13.47
C THR A 168 21.72 -29.75 14.06
N GLU A 169 22.77 -28.98 14.35
CA GLU A 169 22.59 -27.61 14.83
C GLU A 169 22.10 -26.69 13.72
N VAL A 170 22.64 -26.80 12.52
CA VAL A 170 22.22 -26.01 11.35
C VAL A 170 20.76 -26.31 10.98
N ASP A 171 20.35 -27.57 10.95
CA ASP A 171 18.97 -27.98 10.65
C ASP A 171 17.99 -27.39 11.67
N LEU A 172 18.36 -27.37 12.96
CA LEU A 172 17.54 -26.75 14.00
C LEU A 172 17.38 -25.24 13.80
N TRP A 173 18.45 -24.54 13.40
CA TRP A 173 18.38 -23.11 13.10
C TRP A 173 17.68 -22.81 11.78
N MET A 174 17.82 -23.68 10.78
CA MET A 174 17.12 -23.58 9.50
C MET A 174 15.62 -23.78 9.69
N PHE A 175 15.22 -24.76 10.50
CA PHE A 175 13.84 -25.00 10.89
C PHE A 175 13.22 -23.75 11.55
N ARG A 176 13.93 -23.14 12.50
CA ARG A 176 13.49 -21.88 13.11
C ARG A 176 13.43 -20.73 12.11
N ASN A 177 14.44 -20.60 11.25
CA ASN A 177 14.50 -19.56 10.22
C ASN A 177 13.31 -19.63 9.26
N LEU A 178 13.00 -20.81 8.75
CA LEU A 178 11.87 -21.02 7.84
C LEU A 178 10.52 -20.81 8.54
N THR A 179 10.41 -21.22 9.81
CA THR A 179 9.24 -20.95 10.66
C THR A 179 8.99 -19.46 10.85
N GLU A 180 10.04 -18.66 11.10
CA GLU A 180 9.92 -17.19 11.18
C GLU A 180 9.51 -16.55 9.85
N MET A 181 9.94 -17.12 8.72
CA MET A 181 9.58 -16.67 7.37
C MET A 181 8.18 -17.10 6.91
N GLY A 182 7.42 -17.87 7.72
CA GLY A 182 6.14 -18.44 7.31
C GLY A 182 6.23 -19.54 6.24
N ARG A 183 7.45 -20.01 5.91
CA ARG A 183 7.70 -21.06 4.90
C ARG A 183 7.56 -22.44 5.52
N TYR A 184 6.36 -22.76 5.98
CA TYR A 184 6.10 -23.95 6.80
C TYR A 184 6.39 -25.26 6.05
N ASP A 185 6.05 -25.35 4.75
CA ASP A 185 6.26 -26.55 3.93
C ASP A 185 7.74 -26.95 3.85
N GLU A 186 8.63 -25.96 3.73
CA GLU A 186 10.07 -26.20 3.75
C GLU A 186 10.58 -26.49 5.15
N ALA A 187 10.01 -25.86 6.18
CA ALA A 187 10.40 -26.11 7.55
C ALA A 187 10.13 -27.57 7.94
N VAL A 188 9.00 -28.15 7.52
CA VAL A 188 8.63 -29.54 7.80
C VAL A 188 9.69 -30.54 7.33
N GLN A 189 10.40 -30.26 6.23
CA GLN A 189 11.44 -31.15 5.70
C GLN A 189 12.60 -31.37 6.70
N TYR A 190 12.84 -30.39 7.58
CA TYR A 190 13.86 -30.47 8.62
C TYR A 190 13.38 -31.18 9.90
N LEU A 191 12.08 -31.44 10.06
CA LEU A 191 11.56 -32.17 11.23
C LEU A 191 12.07 -33.61 11.23
N ALA A 192 12.01 -34.30 10.09
CA ALA A 192 12.44 -35.70 9.97
C ALA A 192 13.93 -35.89 10.31
N SER A 193 14.80 -34.95 9.90
CA SER A 193 16.23 -35.02 10.23
C SER A 193 16.50 -34.81 11.72
N LEU A 194 15.69 -33.96 12.38
CA LEU A 194 15.82 -33.64 13.79
C LEU A 194 15.23 -34.70 14.73
N GLU A 195 14.16 -35.39 14.33
CA GLU A 195 13.54 -36.48 15.13
C GLU A 195 14.47 -37.68 15.29
N GLY A 196 15.21 -38.05 14.25
CA GLY A 196 16.19 -39.14 14.28
C GLY A 196 17.55 -38.77 14.91
N ALA A 197 17.78 -37.49 15.24
CA ALA A 197 19.08 -37.00 15.68
C ALA A 197 19.33 -37.15 17.18
N LYS A 198 20.58 -37.43 17.56
CA LYS A 198 21.01 -37.45 18.98
C LYS A 198 21.22 -36.04 19.52
N LEU A 199 20.15 -35.41 20.01
CA LEU A 199 20.16 -34.04 20.52
C LEU A 199 20.75 -33.92 21.94
N LYS A 200 21.63 -32.93 22.14
CA LYS A 200 22.10 -32.53 23.48
C LYS A 200 20.94 -31.94 24.29
N ARG A 201 21.06 -31.91 25.62
CA ARG A 201 20.02 -31.38 26.53
C ARG A 201 19.47 -30.00 26.11
N ARG A 202 20.34 -29.03 25.81
CA ARG A 202 19.92 -27.68 25.37
C ARG A 202 19.24 -27.70 24.00
N GLN A 203 19.69 -28.57 23.10
CA GLN A 203 19.09 -28.74 21.76
C GLN A 203 17.71 -29.37 21.84
N ARG A 204 17.48 -30.33 22.76
CA ARG A 204 16.14 -30.90 23.00
C ARG A 204 15.13 -29.85 23.46
N GLU A 205 15.51 -29.00 24.41
CA GLU A 205 14.64 -27.89 24.85
C GLU A 205 14.36 -26.91 23.71
N MET A 206 15.40 -26.50 22.96
CA MET A 206 15.26 -25.59 21.83
C MET A 206 14.42 -26.18 20.68
N TYR A 207 14.54 -27.48 20.42
CA TYR A 207 13.77 -28.19 19.40
C TYR A 207 12.30 -28.30 19.79
N ALA A 208 11.99 -28.69 21.03
CA ALA A 208 10.62 -28.69 21.53
C ALA A 208 9.99 -27.29 21.46
N ALA A 209 10.73 -26.24 21.86
CA ALA A 209 10.27 -24.85 21.72
C ALA A 209 10.05 -24.45 20.26
N ALA A 210 10.95 -24.83 19.34
CA ALA A 210 10.78 -24.53 17.91
C ALA A 210 9.55 -25.23 17.32
N ARG A 211 9.26 -26.48 17.73
CA ARG A 211 8.04 -27.19 17.29
C ARG A 211 6.79 -26.56 17.86
N THR A 212 6.79 -26.18 19.14
CA THR A 212 5.67 -25.42 19.71
C THR A 212 5.45 -24.13 18.91
N ASP A 213 6.51 -23.38 18.60
CA ASP A 213 6.43 -22.12 17.84
C ASP A 213 5.85 -22.34 16.43
N PHE A 214 6.31 -23.38 15.75
CA PHE A 214 5.84 -23.79 14.43
C PHE A 214 4.32 -24.03 14.41
N TYR A 215 3.79 -24.78 15.38
CA TYR A 215 2.35 -25.07 15.44
C TYR A 215 1.53 -23.87 15.95
N VAL A 216 2.05 -23.09 16.89
CA VAL A 216 1.39 -21.87 17.38
C VAL A 216 1.17 -20.87 16.25
N ARG A 217 2.19 -20.64 15.40
CA ARG A 217 2.10 -19.69 14.29
C ARG A 217 1.13 -20.10 13.18
N GLN A 218 0.83 -21.40 13.08
CA GLN A 218 -0.17 -21.93 12.15
C GLN A 218 -1.57 -22.03 12.78
N ALA A 219 -1.77 -21.50 13.99
CA ALA A 219 -2.99 -21.66 14.78
C ALA A 219 -3.41 -23.14 15.00
N GLN A 220 -2.46 -24.08 14.88
CA GLN A 220 -2.67 -25.50 15.13
C GLN A 220 -2.50 -25.80 16.63
N TYR A 221 -3.39 -25.25 17.45
CA TYR A 221 -3.26 -25.28 18.90
C TYR A 221 -3.27 -26.70 19.52
N PRO A 222 -4.03 -27.70 19.03
CA PRO A 222 -3.95 -29.07 19.58
C PRO A 222 -2.54 -29.67 19.47
N GLN A 223 -1.86 -29.47 18.35
CA GLN A 223 -0.48 -29.91 18.11
C GLN A 223 0.49 -29.08 18.96
N ALA A 224 0.28 -27.76 19.02
CA ALA A 224 1.08 -26.86 19.85
C ALA A 224 1.04 -27.24 21.34
N ILE A 225 -0.11 -27.63 21.87
CA ILE A 225 -0.30 -28.11 23.26
C ILE A 225 0.59 -29.33 23.51
N ARG A 226 0.52 -30.35 22.65
CA ARG A 226 1.33 -31.57 22.80
C ARG A 226 2.83 -31.25 22.84
N GLU A 227 3.28 -30.35 21.98
CA GLU A 227 4.69 -29.94 21.95
C GLU A 227 5.06 -29.04 23.13
N ALA A 228 4.17 -28.18 23.60
CA ALA A 228 4.37 -27.34 24.79
C ALA A 228 4.46 -28.19 26.07
N GLU A 229 3.69 -29.28 26.17
CA GLU A 229 3.81 -30.25 27.26
C GLU A 229 5.16 -30.98 27.21
N ASN A 230 5.57 -31.44 26.02
CA ASN A 230 6.89 -32.01 25.81
C ASN A 230 8.01 -31.02 26.20
N LEU A 231 7.89 -29.75 25.78
CA LEU A 231 8.79 -28.65 26.14
C LEU A 231 8.92 -28.51 27.66
N LEU A 232 7.82 -28.57 28.41
CA LEU A 232 7.85 -28.52 29.88
C LEU A 232 8.52 -29.76 30.50
N GLY A 233 8.39 -30.93 29.89
CA GLY A 233 9.07 -32.17 30.30
C GLY A 233 10.59 -32.10 30.14
N VAL A 234 11.06 -31.52 29.03
CA VAL A 234 12.50 -31.40 28.73
C VAL A 234 13.15 -30.16 29.35
N CYS A 235 12.38 -29.09 29.59
CA CYS A 235 12.86 -27.87 30.22
C CYS A 235 13.29 -28.13 31.67
N LYS A 236 14.54 -27.80 32.00
CA LYS A 236 15.07 -27.90 33.37
C LYS A 236 15.23 -26.54 34.05
N SER A 237 15.11 -25.44 33.31
CA SER A 237 15.27 -24.10 33.86
C SER A 237 14.06 -23.71 34.71
N MET A 238 14.27 -23.56 36.02
CA MET A 238 13.23 -23.08 36.93
C MET A 238 12.76 -21.66 36.59
N LYS A 239 13.60 -20.86 35.92
CA LYS A 239 13.24 -19.51 35.48
C LYS A 239 12.30 -19.49 34.26
N ARG A 240 12.44 -20.46 33.33
CA ARG A 240 11.62 -20.52 32.10
C ARG A 240 10.34 -21.33 32.26
N LYS A 241 10.33 -22.33 33.15
CA LYS A 241 9.16 -23.17 33.41
C LYS A 241 7.86 -22.39 33.70
N PRO A 242 7.86 -21.32 34.53
CA PRO A 242 6.64 -20.54 34.79
C PRO A 242 6.06 -19.93 33.50
N ARG A 243 6.92 -19.33 32.68
CA ARG A 243 6.54 -18.74 31.38
C ARG A 243 5.91 -19.77 30.44
N TYR A 244 6.53 -20.94 30.30
CA TYR A 244 5.98 -22.01 29.47
C TYR A 244 4.68 -22.61 30.04
N ASN A 245 4.50 -22.68 31.36
CA ASN A 245 3.23 -23.08 31.95
C ASN A 245 2.14 -22.03 31.71
N PHE A 246 2.49 -20.74 31.76
CA PHE A 246 1.56 -19.66 31.43
C PHE A 246 1.12 -19.74 29.96
N MET A 247 2.07 -19.83 29.03
CA MET A 247 1.79 -20.01 27.60
C MET A 247 0.94 -21.25 27.34
N LEU A 248 1.26 -22.40 27.96
CA LEU A 248 0.46 -23.62 27.86
C LEU A 248 -0.97 -23.40 28.37
N SER A 249 -1.17 -22.62 29.43
CA SER A 249 -2.53 -22.31 29.90
C SER A 249 -3.33 -21.48 28.92
N GLN A 250 -2.69 -20.54 28.20
CA GLN A 250 -3.34 -19.76 27.16
C GLN A 250 -3.73 -20.63 25.96
N LEU A 251 -2.87 -21.59 25.58
CA LEU A 251 -3.22 -22.58 24.56
C LEU A 251 -4.41 -23.45 24.99
N TYR A 252 -4.45 -23.88 26.26
CA TYR A 252 -5.60 -24.62 26.78
C TYR A 252 -6.89 -23.79 26.78
N LEU A 253 -6.82 -22.49 27.10
CA LEU A 253 -7.97 -21.59 27.03
C LEU A 253 -8.48 -21.43 25.59
N LYS A 254 -7.57 -21.32 24.60
CA LYS A 254 -7.94 -21.26 23.16
C LYS A 254 -8.71 -22.50 22.71
N GLU A 255 -8.41 -23.66 23.29
CA GLU A 255 -9.08 -24.94 23.02
C GLU A 255 -10.25 -25.26 23.98
N ASN A 256 -10.70 -24.28 24.78
CA ASN A 256 -11.77 -24.45 25.78
C ASN A 256 -11.50 -25.55 26.84
N GLN A 257 -10.23 -25.84 27.12
CA GLN A 257 -9.79 -26.84 28.09
C GLN A 257 -9.51 -26.22 29.48
N ASP A 258 -10.56 -25.69 30.10
CA ASP A 258 -10.47 -24.88 31.32
C ASP A 258 -9.77 -25.58 32.50
N ALA A 259 -10.04 -26.87 32.73
CA ALA A 259 -9.43 -27.61 33.83
C ALA A 259 -7.91 -27.73 33.67
N GLN A 260 -7.44 -28.01 32.44
CA GLN A 260 -6.03 -28.10 32.10
C GLN A 260 -5.36 -26.73 32.15
N ALA A 261 -6.02 -25.69 31.64
CA ALA A 261 -5.56 -24.30 31.75
C ALA A 261 -5.36 -23.91 33.22
N MET A 262 -6.33 -24.22 34.07
CA MET A 262 -6.27 -23.97 35.49
C MET A 262 -5.11 -24.70 36.17
N ALA A 263 -4.89 -25.98 35.83
CA ALA A 263 -3.76 -26.74 36.35
C ALA A 263 -2.41 -26.14 35.94
N ALA A 264 -2.29 -25.67 34.69
CA ALA A 264 -1.08 -25.01 34.18
C ALA A 264 -0.82 -23.65 34.86
N LEU A 265 -1.85 -22.82 35.05
CA LEU A 265 -1.75 -21.55 35.79
C LEU A 265 -1.33 -21.76 37.25
N LYS A 266 -1.90 -22.75 37.93
CA LYS A 266 -1.49 -23.13 39.30
C LYS A 266 0.00 -23.51 39.34
N LYS A 267 0.51 -24.22 38.32
CA LYS A 267 1.95 -24.54 38.21
C LYS A 267 2.80 -23.30 37.91
N ALA A 268 2.32 -22.35 37.12
CA ALA A 268 3.03 -21.10 36.84
C ALA A 268 3.24 -20.24 38.11
N VAL A 269 2.23 -20.15 38.97
CA VAL A 269 2.27 -19.32 40.20
C VAL A 269 3.15 -19.91 41.30
N ARG A 270 3.35 -21.24 41.35
CA ARG A 270 4.11 -21.92 42.42
C ARG A 270 5.53 -21.38 42.64
N PHE A 271 6.11 -20.78 41.61
CA PHE A 271 7.52 -20.41 41.61
C PHE A 271 7.81 -18.95 42.01
N ASN A 272 6.77 -18.10 42.11
CA ASN A 272 6.80 -16.70 42.59
C ASN A 272 8.00 -15.84 42.13
N PHE A 273 8.52 -16.04 40.92
CA PHE A 273 9.73 -15.35 40.43
C PHE A 273 9.46 -13.95 39.85
N ASN A 274 8.25 -13.70 39.34
CA ASN A 274 7.84 -12.41 38.78
C ASN A 274 6.42 -12.09 39.27
N TYR A 275 6.27 -10.96 39.99
CA TYR A 275 4.98 -10.52 40.53
C TYR A 275 3.94 -10.31 39.43
N GLU A 276 4.33 -9.71 38.31
CA GLU A 276 3.45 -9.41 37.19
C GLU A 276 2.91 -10.71 36.57
N MET A 277 3.75 -11.70 36.31
CA MET A 277 3.29 -13.01 35.83
C MET A 277 2.33 -13.67 36.81
N VAL A 278 2.61 -13.59 38.11
CA VAL A 278 1.74 -14.17 39.15
C VAL A 278 0.40 -13.45 39.21
N PHE A 279 0.40 -12.12 39.09
CA PHE A 279 -0.81 -11.30 38.99
C PHE A 279 -1.64 -11.73 37.77
N ASN A 280 -1.05 -11.71 36.58
CA ASN A 280 -1.68 -12.10 35.33
C ASN A 280 -2.18 -13.55 35.36
N ALA A 281 -1.43 -14.45 36.01
CA ALA A 281 -1.82 -15.84 36.09
C ALA A 281 -3.09 -15.99 36.92
N LYS A 282 -3.22 -15.23 38.03
CA LYS A 282 -4.42 -15.17 38.86
C LYS A 282 -5.62 -14.57 38.12
N ILE A 283 -5.40 -13.54 37.29
CA ILE A 283 -6.42 -12.98 36.40
C ILE A 283 -6.91 -14.04 35.41
N ASN A 284 -6.01 -14.74 34.72
CA ASN A 284 -6.38 -15.80 33.77
C ASN A 284 -7.03 -17.02 34.45
N MET A 285 -6.91 -17.19 35.77
CA MET A 285 -7.67 -18.22 36.50
C MET A 285 -9.17 -17.94 36.47
N ALA A 286 -9.59 -16.69 36.33
CA ALA A 286 -10.99 -16.31 36.15
C ALA A 286 -11.52 -16.78 34.80
N LEU A 287 -10.70 -16.66 33.74
CA LEU A 287 -11.03 -17.18 32.41
C LEU A 287 -11.12 -18.71 32.42
N ALA A 288 -10.25 -19.39 33.17
CA ALA A 288 -10.27 -20.85 33.36
C ALA A 288 -11.26 -21.33 34.47
N TYR A 289 -12.14 -20.45 34.96
CA TYR A 289 -13.02 -20.76 36.07
C TYR A 289 -14.07 -21.82 35.69
N GLN A 290 -14.26 -22.79 36.58
CA GLN A 290 -15.34 -23.77 36.53
C GLN A 290 -16.27 -23.58 37.73
N ALA A 291 -17.57 -23.75 37.53
CA ALA A 291 -18.59 -23.54 38.55
C ALA A 291 -18.26 -24.32 39.84
N GLY A 292 -18.14 -23.61 40.98
CA GLY A 292 -17.90 -24.19 42.30
C GLY A 292 -16.56 -23.82 42.97
N ASP A 293 -15.56 -23.28 42.24
CA ASP A 293 -14.26 -22.90 42.83
C ASP A 293 -14.25 -21.47 43.41
N GLU A 294 -15.04 -21.21 44.46
CA GLU A 294 -15.10 -19.90 45.15
C GLU A 294 -13.72 -19.38 45.64
N SER A 295 -12.68 -20.22 45.62
CA SER A 295 -11.32 -19.81 45.96
C SER A 295 -10.76 -18.76 44.99
N VAL A 296 -11.15 -18.77 43.71
CA VAL A 296 -10.67 -17.81 42.71
C VAL A 296 -11.26 -16.42 42.97
N LYS A 297 -12.59 -16.33 43.14
CA LYS A 297 -13.29 -15.08 43.47
C LYS A 297 -12.77 -14.47 44.78
N LYS A 298 -12.57 -15.28 45.83
CA LYS A 298 -11.96 -14.83 47.10
C LYS A 298 -10.55 -14.26 46.92
N LYS A 299 -9.72 -14.86 46.06
CA LYS A 299 -8.36 -14.37 45.76
C LYS A 299 -8.41 -13.03 45.01
N LEU A 300 -9.27 -12.88 44.01
CA LEU A 300 -9.44 -11.63 43.25
C LEU A 300 -9.96 -10.50 44.14
N ASN A 301 -10.96 -10.77 44.99
CA ASN A 301 -11.43 -9.78 45.97
C ASN A 301 -10.35 -9.39 47.00
N LYS A 302 -9.47 -10.33 47.39
CA LYS A 302 -8.30 -10.00 48.22
C LYS A 302 -7.29 -9.14 47.44
N MET A 303 -7.14 -9.36 46.14
CA MET A 303 -6.28 -8.55 45.27
C MET A 303 -6.81 -7.12 45.13
N LEU A 304 -8.13 -6.91 45.04
CA LEU A 304 -8.74 -5.56 45.03
C LEU A 304 -8.42 -4.76 46.30
N LYS A 305 -8.21 -5.42 47.44
CA LYS A 305 -7.89 -4.77 48.73
C LYS A 305 -6.39 -4.53 48.94
N ASP A 306 -5.53 -5.04 48.06
CA ASP A 306 -4.08 -4.91 48.17
C ASP A 306 -3.63 -3.67 47.41
N SER A 307 -3.04 -2.70 48.11
CA SER A 307 -2.64 -1.41 47.54
C SER A 307 -1.67 -1.52 46.36
N ARG A 308 -0.95 -2.64 46.24
CA ARG A 308 -0.07 -2.92 45.09
C ARG A 308 -0.83 -3.16 43.78
N ASN A 309 -2.13 -3.42 43.85
CA ASN A 309 -3.00 -3.67 42.69
C ASN A 309 -3.91 -2.50 42.34
N GLU A 310 -3.73 -1.32 42.95
CA GLU A 310 -4.55 -0.14 42.65
C GLU A 310 -4.57 0.16 41.14
N GLU A 311 -3.41 0.06 40.47
CA GLU A 311 -3.26 0.26 39.02
C GLU A 311 -3.83 -0.88 38.15
N TYR A 312 -4.29 -1.99 38.74
CA TYR A 312 -4.82 -3.16 38.00
C TYR A 312 -6.25 -3.54 38.41
N GLN A 313 -6.97 -2.65 39.08
CA GLN A 313 -8.33 -2.91 39.54
C GLN A 313 -9.29 -3.16 38.37
N ASP A 314 -9.13 -2.44 37.27
CA ASP A 314 -9.82 -2.63 36.00
C ASP A 314 -9.81 -4.08 35.52
N ARG A 315 -8.64 -4.71 35.54
CA ARG A 315 -8.43 -6.10 35.13
C ARG A 315 -9.02 -7.08 36.13
N ILE A 316 -9.00 -6.75 37.41
CA ILE A 316 -9.61 -7.59 38.45
C ILE A 316 -11.14 -7.53 38.36
N TYR A 317 -11.73 -6.35 38.15
CA TYR A 317 -13.17 -6.20 37.93
C TYR A 317 -13.62 -6.92 36.67
N TYR A 318 -12.86 -6.82 35.57
CA TYR A 318 -13.12 -7.59 34.34
C TYR A 318 -13.07 -9.10 34.59
N ALA A 319 -12.07 -9.57 35.35
CA ALA A 319 -11.96 -10.98 35.73
C ALA A 319 -13.16 -11.46 36.58
N LEU A 320 -13.61 -10.63 37.53
CA LEU A 320 -14.80 -10.91 38.33
C LEU A 320 -16.08 -10.92 37.47
N ALA A 321 -16.20 -9.99 36.51
CA ALA A 321 -17.31 -9.94 35.58
C ALA A 321 -17.40 -11.23 34.74
N ASN A 322 -16.28 -11.72 34.20
CA ASN A 322 -16.22 -12.99 33.47
C ASN A 322 -16.64 -14.20 34.34
N ILE A 323 -16.36 -14.18 35.65
CA ILE A 323 -16.82 -15.24 36.56
C ILE A 323 -18.34 -15.19 36.71
N GLU A 324 -18.93 -13.99 36.86
CA GLU A 324 -20.39 -13.85 36.96
C GLU A 324 -21.08 -14.20 35.63
N GLU A 325 -20.51 -13.81 34.49
CA GLU A 325 -20.94 -14.24 33.16
C GLU A 325 -20.95 -15.76 33.03
N LYS A 326 -19.86 -16.45 33.42
CA LYS A 326 -19.81 -17.92 33.42
C LYS A 326 -20.81 -18.58 34.37
N LYS A 327 -21.29 -17.87 35.39
CA LYS A 327 -22.35 -18.33 36.29
C LYS A 327 -23.76 -18.06 35.74
N GLY A 328 -23.90 -17.30 34.66
CA GLY A 328 -25.19 -16.85 34.12
C GLY A 328 -25.78 -15.63 34.82
N ASN A 329 -25.03 -14.95 35.69
CA ASN A 329 -25.47 -13.76 36.40
C ASN A 329 -25.18 -12.49 35.58
N GLU A 330 -25.92 -12.28 34.49
CA GLU A 330 -25.65 -11.22 33.50
C GLU A 330 -25.69 -9.81 34.10
N GLU A 331 -26.68 -9.47 34.94
CA GLU A 331 -26.77 -8.15 35.59
C GLU A 331 -25.53 -7.82 36.44
N ALA A 332 -25.07 -8.79 37.24
CA ALA A 332 -23.89 -8.63 38.07
C ALA A 332 -22.61 -8.50 37.22
N ALA A 333 -22.54 -9.19 36.07
CA ALA A 333 -21.44 -9.06 35.13
C ALA A 333 -21.41 -7.65 34.51
N ILE A 334 -22.56 -7.10 34.09
CA ILE A 334 -22.67 -5.75 33.52
C ILE A 334 -22.17 -4.67 34.51
N ASP A 335 -22.60 -4.72 35.77
CA ASP A 335 -22.12 -3.78 36.80
C ASP A 335 -20.59 -3.88 37.01
N LEU A 336 -20.05 -5.10 37.02
CA LEU A 336 -18.61 -5.32 37.16
C LEU A 336 -17.82 -4.87 35.90
N TYR A 337 -18.36 -5.02 34.70
CA TYR A 337 -17.76 -4.49 33.48
C TYR A 337 -17.75 -2.95 33.49
N TRP A 338 -18.83 -2.30 33.92
CA TRP A 338 -18.84 -0.85 34.11
C TRP A 338 -17.84 -0.39 35.18
N LYS A 339 -17.72 -1.11 36.30
CA LYS A 339 -16.66 -0.86 37.30
C LYS A 339 -15.27 -1.01 36.71
N SER A 340 -15.05 -2.01 35.85
CA SER A 340 -13.79 -2.19 35.12
C SER A 340 -13.45 -0.96 34.29
N VAL A 341 -14.40 -0.47 33.46
CA VAL A 341 -14.21 0.75 32.65
C VAL A 341 -13.91 1.97 33.52
N LYS A 342 -14.69 2.18 34.59
CA LYS A 342 -14.54 3.33 35.50
C LYS A 342 -13.22 3.33 36.27
N SER A 343 -12.72 2.16 36.62
CA SER A 343 -11.45 2.01 37.35
C SER A 343 -10.21 1.99 36.44
N SER A 344 -10.38 2.01 35.12
CA SER A 344 -9.25 1.99 34.18
C SER A 344 -8.66 3.39 34.00
N ILE A 345 -7.40 3.54 34.40
CA ILE A 345 -6.68 4.82 34.39
C ILE A 345 -6.00 5.04 33.03
N ASP A 346 -5.08 4.16 32.62
CA ASP A 346 -4.29 4.23 31.37
C ASP A 346 -4.22 2.85 30.68
N ASN A 347 -5.32 2.12 30.65
CA ASN A 347 -5.36 0.77 30.07
C ASN A 347 -6.46 0.67 29.01
N ASP A 348 -6.17 1.24 27.83
CA ASP A 348 -7.08 1.32 26.69
C ASP A 348 -7.49 -0.07 26.20
N ASN A 349 -6.56 -1.03 26.20
CA ASN A 349 -6.86 -2.43 25.88
C ASN A 349 -7.89 -3.03 26.83
N GLN A 350 -7.80 -2.77 28.14
CA GLN A 350 -8.81 -3.27 29.07
C GLN A 350 -10.15 -2.54 28.92
N LYS A 351 -10.14 -1.24 28.61
CA LYS A 351 -11.38 -0.48 28.32
C LYS A 351 -12.08 -1.04 27.09
N SER A 352 -11.35 -1.28 26.00
CA SER A 352 -11.92 -1.85 24.78
C SER A 352 -12.54 -3.23 25.04
N LEU A 353 -11.85 -4.12 25.76
CA LEU A 353 -12.40 -5.44 26.12
C LEU A 353 -13.67 -5.36 26.97
N SER A 354 -13.73 -4.44 27.93
CA SER A 354 -14.92 -4.25 28.77
C SER A 354 -16.09 -3.65 27.97
N PHE A 355 -15.83 -2.67 27.10
CA PHE A 355 -16.85 -2.10 26.21
C PHE A 355 -17.35 -3.09 25.17
N LEU A 356 -16.47 -3.96 24.64
CA LEU A 356 -16.86 -5.03 23.72
C LEU A 356 -17.87 -5.98 24.38
N LYS A 357 -17.63 -6.35 25.64
CA LYS A 357 -18.55 -7.16 26.43
C LYS A 357 -19.88 -6.44 26.65
N LEU A 358 -19.85 -5.18 27.11
CA LEU A 358 -21.05 -4.36 27.34
C LEU A 358 -21.89 -4.18 26.07
N GLY A 359 -21.26 -3.81 24.95
CA GLY A 359 -21.92 -3.69 23.65
C GLY A 359 -22.57 -5.00 23.20
N GLY A 360 -21.88 -6.12 23.42
CA GLY A 360 -22.43 -7.47 23.17
C GLY A 360 -23.71 -7.77 23.94
N TYR A 361 -23.76 -7.42 25.23
CA TYR A 361 -24.98 -7.59 26.04
C TYR A 361 -26.13 -6.72 25.52
N TYR A 362 -25.89 -5.42 25.33
CA TYR A 362 -26.94 -4.52 24.87
C TYR A 362 -27.45 -4.89 23.47
N TYR A 363 -26.56 -5.34 22.59
CA TYR A 363 -26.91 -5.81 21.26
C TYR A 363 -27.80 -7.06 21.31
N LYS A 364 -27.45 -8.04 22.16
CA LYS A 364 -28.22 -9.27 22.37
C LYS A 364 -29.64 -8.97 22.89
N GLU A 365 -29.77 -8.00 23.78
CA GLU A 365 -31.07 -7.54 24.32
C GLU A 365 -31.83 -6.58 23.38
N ARG A 366 -31.37 -6.42 22.12
CA ARG A 366 -31.94 -5.51 21.11
C ARG A 366 -32.00 -4.05 21.56
N GLN A 367 -31.11 -3.67 22.49
CA GLN A 367 -30.92 -2.30 22.95
C GLN A 367 -29.83 -1.62 22.10
N TYR A 368 -30.20 -1.27 20.86
CA TYR A 368 -29.23 -0.83 19.85
C TYR A 368 -28.55 0.51 20.16
N VAL A 369 -29.23 1.44 20.83
CA VAL A 369 -28.65 2.75 21.22
C VAL A 369 -27.50 2.59 22.22
N PRO A 370 -27.68 1.96 23.40
CA PRO A 370 -26.55 1.73 24.32
C PRO A 370 -25.50 0.76 23.75
N ALA A 371 -25.89 -0.17 22.88
CA ALA A 371 -24.94 -1.02 22.16
C ALA A 371 -24.03 -0.21 21.25
N GLN A 372 -24.59 0.73 20.47
CA GLN A 372 -23.84 1.64 19.61
C GLN A 372 -22.84 2.44 20.43
N SER A 373 -23.27 3.06 21.53
CA SER A 373 -22.37 3.89 22.36
C SER A 373 -21.23 3.07 22.98
N CYS A 374 -21.51 1.84 23.41
CA CYS A 374 -20.48 0.94 23.94
C CYS A 374 -19.50 0.51 22.85
N TYR A 375 -19.98 0.11 21.67
CA TYR A 375 -19.11 -0.31 20.58
C TYR A 375 -18.33 0.84 19.95
N ASP A 376 -18.90 2.04 19.87
CA ASP A 376 -18.20 3.25 19.43
C ASP A 376 -17.04 3.59 20.39
N SER A 377 -17.33 3.59 21.70
CA SER A 377 -16.28 3.71 22.73
C SER A 377 -15.24 2.59 22.65
N CYS A 378 -15.67 1.36 22.34
CA CYS A 378 -14.77 0.23 22.11
C CYS A 378 -13.81 0.51 20.95
N MET A 379 -14.35 0.99 19.81
CA MET A 379 -13.59 1.32 18.61
C MET A 379 -12.60 2.45 18.82
N TYR A 380 -12.92 3.42 19.68
CA TYR A 380 -11.99 4.50 20.05
C TYR A 380 -10.72 3.98 20.75
N PHE A 381 -10.86 2.96 21.60
CA PHE A 381 -9.73 2.40 22.37
C PHE A 381 -9.10 1.14 21.76
N MET A 382 -9.74 0.51 20.76
CA MET A 382 -9.28 -0.74 20.17
C MET A 382 -8.16 -0.51 19.14
N ASP A 383 -7.11 -1.34 19.21
CA ASP A 383 -6.06 -1.38 18.18
C ASP A 383 -6.58 -2.03 16.89
N SER A 384 -6.37 -1.39 15.74
CA SER A 384 -6.86 -1.85 14.44
C SER A 384 -6.30 -3.20 13.98
N ARG A 385 -5.23 -3.68 14.62
CA ARG A 385 -4.61 -4.99 14.32
C ARG A 385 -5.29 -6.15 15.03
N ILE A 386 -6.27 -5.90 15.91
CA ILE A 386 -6.99 -6.93 16.65
C ILE A 386 -7.95 -7.68 15.70
N GLU A 387 -7.98 -9.00 15.82
CA GLU A 387 -8.89 -9.87 15.07
C GLU A 387 -10.36 -9.48 15.35
N GLY A 388 -11.15 -9.29 14.29
CA GLY A 388 -12.56 -8.89 14.38
C GLY A 388 -12.81 -7.38 14.33
N TYR A 389 -11.77 -6.53 14.25
CA TYR A 389 -11.91 -5.07 14.17
C TYR A 389 -12.81 -4.61 13.01
N GLU A 390 -12.59 -5.11 11.79
CA GLU A 390 -13.38 -4.71 10.61
C GLU A 390 -14.86 -5.13 10.69
N GLN A 391 -15.14 -6.29 11.29
CA GLN A 391 -16.51 -6.75 11.53
C GLN A 391 -17.21 -5.84 12.54
N LEU A 392 -16.52 -5.48 13.62
CA LEU A 392 -17.04 -4.55 14.63
C LEU A 392 -17.24 -3.16 14.05
N LYS A 393 -16.31 -2.66 13.22
CA LYS A 393 -16.42 -1.37 12.54
C LYS A 393 -17.65 -1.28 11.65
N THR A 394 -17.91 -2.34 10.87
CA THR A 394 -19.10 -2.45 10.02
C THR A 394 -20.37 -2.41 10.87
N LEU A 395 -20.40 -3.20 11.94
CA LEU A 395 -21.52 -3.22 12.89
C LEU A 395 -21.76 -1.85 13.54
N VAL A 396 -20.70 -1.12 13.92
CA VAL A 396 -20.80 0.25 14.45
C VAL A 396 -21.34 1.21 13.40
N GLY A 397 -20.94 1.07 12.14
CA GLY A 397 -21.50 1.86 11.03
C GLY A 397 -23.01 1.65 10.88
N ASP A 398 -23.45 0.39 10.84
CA ASP A 398 -24.87 0.04 10.74
C ASP A 398 -25.67 0.52 11.96
N LEU A 399 -25.10 0.36 13.16
CA LEU A 399 -25.73 0.85 14.40
C LEU A 399 -25.81 2.37 14.43
N THR A 400 -24.79 3.07 13.91
CA THR A 400 -24.77 4.53 13.84
C THR A 400 -25.83 5.04 12.86
N GLU A 401 -25.99 4.38 11.72
CA GLU A 401 -27.07 4.70 10.77
C GLU A 401 -28.45 4.54 11.44
N LEU A 402 -28.67 3.43 12.14
CA LEU A 402 -29.91 3.20 12.88
C LEU A 402 -30.16 4.28 13.94
N VAL A 403 -29.19 4.50 14.82
CA VAL A 403 -29.27 5.44 15.95
C VAL A 403 -29.45 6.87 15.46
N THR A 404 -28.82 7.27 14.35
CA THR A 404 -29.02 8.59 13.74
C THR A 404 -30.48 8.80 13.33
N ASN A 405 -31.12 7.81 12.70
CA ASN A 405 -32.52 7.92 12.33
C ASN A 405 -33.44 7.93 13.57
N LEU A 406 -33.17 7.09 14.57
CA LEU A 406 -33.94 7.07 15.82
C LEU A 406 -33.83 8.39 16.59
N ASN A 407 -32.63 8.95 16.69
CA ASN A 407 -32.38 10.24 17.33
C ASN A 407 -33.05 11.38 16.54
N THR A 408 -33.08 11.28 15.21
CA THR A 408 -33.82 12.25 14.37
C THR A 408 -35.30 12.22 14.69
N ILE A 409 -35.91 11.03 14.76
CA ILE A 409 -37.32 10.87 15.14
C ILE A 409 -37.56 11.46 16.53
N GLN A 410 -36.78 11.04 17.53
CA GLN A 410 -36.93 11.48 18.92
C GLN A 410 -36.75 13.00 19.07
N ARG A 411 -35.74 13.59 18.42
CA ARG A 411 -35.48 15.03 18.45
C ARG A 411 -36.62 15.80 17.80
N GLN A 412 -37.03 15.42 16.59
CA GLN A 412 -38.09 16.13 15.88
C GLN A 412 -39.45 15.99 16.60
N ASP A 413 -39.77 14.82 17.17
CA ASP A 413 -40.97 14.65 18.00
C ASP A 413 -40.95 15.54 19.25
N SER A 414 -39.78 15.69 19.88
CA SER A 414 -39.62 16.58 21.02
C SER A 414 -39.80 18.05 20.61
N LEU A 415 -39.22 18.47 19.48
CA LEU A 415 -39.36 19.83 18.94
C LEU A 415 -40.80 20.14 18.53
N GLN A 416 -41.49 19.21 17.86
CA GLN A 416 -42.90 19.37 17.50
C GLN A 416 -43.81 19.43 18.74
N ARG A 417 -43.50 18.65 19.79
CA ARG A 417 -44.22 18.74 21.07
C ARG A 417 -44.05 20.11 21.72
N LEU A 418 -42.83 20.68 21.70
CA LEU A 418 -42.58 22.03 22.19
C LEU A 418 -43.29 23.09 21.35
N ALA A 419 -43.34 22.93 20.03
CA ALA A 419 -44.07 23.83 19.13
C ALA A 419 -45.57 23.86 19.44
N GLY A 420 -46.16 22.73 19.84
CA GLY A 420 -47.58 22.62 20.21
C GLY A 420 -47.95 23.25 21.56
N LEU A 421 -46.99 23.62 22.40
CA LEU A 421 -47.23 24.30 23.68
C LEU A 421 -47.47 25.80 23.48
N SER A 422 -48.17 26.44 24.44
CA SER A 422 -48.26 27.90 24.47
C SER A 422 -46.88 28.54 24.71
N ASP A 423 -46.68 29.78 24.25
CA ASP A 423 -45.39 30.47 24.43
C ASP A 423 -44.97 30.57 25.91
N ALA A 424 -45.93 30.69 26.83
CA ALA A 424 -45.64 30.72 28.27
C ALA A 424 -45.13 29.36 28.80
N GLU A 425 -45.77 28.26 28.41
CA GLU A 425 -45.37 26.91 28.81
C GLU A 425 -44.04 26.49 28.19
N ARG A 426 -43.84 26.82 26.91
CA ARG A 426 -42.59 26.56 26.19
C ARG A 426 -41.41 27.30 26.84
N ASN A 427 -41.58 28.59 27.14
CA ASN A 427 -40.55 29.39 27.79
C ASN A 427 -40.23 28.87 29.20
N ASN A 428 -41.22 28.40 29.97
CA ASN A 428 -40.98 27.81 31.29
C ASN A 428 -40.11 26.54 31.22
N ILE A 429 -40.31 25.68 30.21
CA ILE A 429 -39.47 24.49 30.00
C ILE A 429 -38.04 24.89 29.63
N ILE A 430 -37.89 25.84 28.70
CA ILE A 430 -36.58 26.36 28.27
C ILE A 430 -35.86 27.02 29.45
N ASP A 431 -36.57 27.80 30.27
CA ASP A 431 -36.02 28.40 31.49
C ASP A 431 -35.56 27.36 32.50
N GLY A 432 -36.30 26.26 32.65
CA GLY A 432 -35.90 25.14 33.49
C GLY A 432 -34.58 24.51 33.03
N ILE A 433 -34.43 24.27 31.73
CA ILE A 433 -33.19 23.75 31.13
C ILE A 433 -32.03 24.73 31.35
N ILE A 434 -32.25 26.02 31.10
CA ILE A 434 -31.26 27.07 31.34
C ILE A 434 -30.86 27.13 32.82
N GLN A 435 -31.82 26.93 33.73
CA GLN A 435 -31.57 26.93 35.16
C GLN A 435 -30.76 25.71 35.60
N ASP A 436 -31.06 24.53 35.08
CA ASP A 436 -30.28 23.31 35.34
C ASP A 436 -28.83 23.45 34.86
N ILE A 437 -28.62 24.04 33.66
CA ILE A 437 -27.28 24.35 33.13
C ILE A 437 -26.55 25.35 34.04
N LYS A 438 -27.23 26.41 34.47
CA LYS A 438 -26.66 27.39 35.41
C LYS A 438 -26.33 26.77 36.77
N ASP A 439 -27.15 25.85 37.26
CA ASP A 439 -26.95 25.18 38.54
C ASP A 439 -25.85 24.12 38.47
N GLU A 440 -25.66 23.46 37.32
CA GLU A 440 -24.51 22.57 37.07
C GLU A 440 -23.21 23.38 36.92
N GLU A 441 -23.22 24.47 36.14
CA GLU A 441 -22.08 25.39 36.08
C GLU A 441 -21.72 25.94 37.46
N LYS A 442 -22.72 26.26 38.28
CA LYS A 442 -22.53 26.78 39.63
C LYS A 442 -21.96 25.71 40.55
N ARG A 443 -22.46 24.47 40.49
CA ARG A 443 -21.87 23.32 41.22
C ARG A 443 -20.41 23.10 40.82
N GLN A 444 -20.10 23.18 39.53
CA GLN A 444 -18.74 23.04 39.03
C GLN A 444 -17.83 24.19 39.49
N LYS A 445 -18.32 25.44 39.43
CA LYS A 445 -17.63 26.62 39.96
C LYS A 445 -17.46 26.56 41.49
N GLU A 446 -18.39 25.99 42.23
CA GLU A 446 -18.29 25.80 43.69
C GLU A 446 -17.24 24.75 44.05
N ILE A 447 -17.18 23.63 43.30
CA ILE A 447 -16.12 22.62 43.40
C ILE A 447 -14.74 23.24 43.09
N GLU A 448 -14.66 24.08 42.06
CA GLU A 448 -13.44 24.81 41.72
C GLU A 448 -13.04 25.87 42.76
N GLN A 449 -14.02 26.60 43.32
CA GLN A 449 -13.78 27.57 44.39
C GLN A 449 -13.33 26.91 45.69
N GLN A 450 -13.90 25.77 46.07
CA GLN A 450 -13.43 24.95 47.20
C GLN A 450 -11.97 24.54 46.99
N ALA A 451 -11.61 24.11 45.78
CA ALA A 451 -10.23 23.79 45.41
C ALA A 451 -9.29 25.02 45.43
N MET A 452 -9.79 26.23 45.11
CA MET A 452 -9.02 27.49 45.22
C MET A 452 -8.85 27.98 46.67
N LEU A 453 -9.86 27.81 47.53
CA LEU A 453 -9.79 28.17 48.94
C LEU A 453 -8.78 27.30 49.70
N GLU A 454 -8.73 26.00 49.40
CA GLU A 454 -7.62 25.13 49.85
C GLU A 454 -6.27 25.67 49.37
N ARG A 455 -6.15 26.03 48.09
CA ARG A 455 -4.91 26.56 47.49
C ARG A 455 -4.39 27.83 48.20
N ASN A 456 -5.28 28.73 48.62
CA ASN A 456 -4.93 29.96 49.35
C ASN A 456 -4.58 29.73 50.82
N PHE A 457 -5.23 28.77 51.49
CA PHE A 457 -4.89 28.34 52.85
C PHE A 457 -3.46 27.78 52.92
N PHE A 458 -3.04 27.00 51.92
CA PHE A 458 -1.69 26.43 51.85
C PHE A 458 -0.60 27.42 51.42
N GLN A 459 -0.94 28.57 50.84
CA GLN A 459 0.03 29.57 50.38
C GLN A 459 0.45 30.55 51.51
N ARG A 460 -0.41 30.74 52.51
CA ARG A 460 -0.13 31.61 53.68
C ARG A 460 0.90 31.01 54.65
N ASN A 461 1.01 29.68 54.70
CA ASN A 461 1.98 28.97 55.53
C ASN A 461 3.41 28.93 54.94
N ASP A 462 3.60 29.33 53.68
CA ASP A 462 4.90 29.29 52.97
C ASP A 462 5.82 30.50 53.31
N MET A 463 5.29 31.54 53.98
CA MET A 463 6.06 32.76 54.33
C MET A 463 6.76 32.73 55.70
N LEU A 464 6.52 31.72 56.55
CA LEU A 464 7.11 31.63 57.91
C LEU A 464 8.36 30.73 58.01
N SER A 465 8.82 30.12 56.90
CA SER A 465 9.94 29.15 56.90
C SER A 465 11.16 29.61 56.09
N ARG A 466 11.55 30.89 56.24
CA ARG A 466 12.81 31.44 55.71
C ARG A 466 13.68 32.05 56.82
N GLY A 467 14.02 31.24 57.81
CA GLY A 467 15.07 31.53 58.80
C GLY A 467 16.10 30.40 58.85
N ASN A 468 17.37 30.75 58.65
CA ASN A 468 18.60 29.94 58.74
C ASN A 468 18.58 28.77 59.76
N THR A 469 19.31 27.69 59.49
CA THR A 469 20.56 27.26 60.21
C THR A 469 20.93 25.77 59.99
N TYR A 470 22.19 25.56 59.61
CA TYR A 470 23.14 24.47 59.97
C TYR A 470 23.39 23.17 59.19
N ASN A 471 24.70 23.09 58.86
CA ASN A 471 25.65 22.01 58.63
C ASN A 471 26.14 21.45 60.00
N GLN A 472 26.21 20.13 60.28
CA GLN A 472 27.35 19.41 60.92
C GLN A 472 27.03 18.03 61.53
N SER A 473 27.91 17.08 61.20
CA SER A 473 28.52 15.96 61.96
C SER A 473 27.74 15.02 62.91
N SER A 474 27.95 13.73 62.62
CA SER A 474 27.86 12.47 63.39
C SER A 474 27.59 12.48 64.90
N SER A 475 26.58 11.71 65.33
CA SER A 475 26.71 10.42 66.05
C SER A 475 25.43 10.13 66.84
N GLY A 476 24.98 8.86 66.81
CA GLY A 476 24.00 8.33 67.77
C GLY A 476 22.54 8.24 67.29
N SER A 477 22.08 7.00 67.20
CA SER A 477 20.67 6.55 67.32
C SER A 477 19.71 6.81 66.16
N GLY A 478 19.09 5.70 65.69
CA GLY A 478 17.79 5.69 65.00
C GLY A 478 17.73 6.40 63.65
N GLY A 479 17.95 5.65 62.56
CA GLY A 479 17.63 6.13 61.21
C GLY A 479 16.12 6.28 61.03
N ASP A 480 15.58 7.42 61.45
CA ASP A 480 14.22 7.82 61.11
C ASP A 480 14.12 8.00 59.60
N TRP A 481 13.17 7.26 59.02
CA TRP A 481 12.82 7.24 57.60
C TRP A 481 12.71 8.66 57.04
N TYR A 482 13.07 8.85 55.76
CA TYR A 482 13.14 10.16 55.08
C TYR A 482 11.90 11.06 55.27
N PHE A 483 10.71 10.48 55.50
CA PHE A 483 9.46 11.22 55.72
C PHE A 483 9.11 11.48 57.21
N TYR A 484 9.99 11.12 58.15
CA TYR A 484 9.83 11.46 59.57
C TYR A 484 10.66 12.68 59.97
N ASN A 485 11.54 13.16 59.08
CA ASN A 485 12.29 14.40 59.29
C ASN A 485 11.61 15.55 58.49
N PRO A 486 10.90 16.47 59.17
CA PRO A 486 10.10 17.52 58.52
C PRO A 486 10.91 18.45 57.61
N MET A 487 12.20 18.65 57.92
CA MET A 487 13.10 19.51 57.14
C MET A 487 13.52 18.88 55.81
N THR A 488 13.68 17.56 55.73
CA THR A 488 14.01 16.87 54.47
C THR A 488 12.78 16.72 53.58
N ILE A 489 11.58 16.57 54.16
CA ILE A 489 10.31 16.64 53.42
C ILE A 489 10.11 18.02 52.81
N SER A 490 10.37 19.11 53.55
CA SER A 490 10.19 20.47 53.03
C SER A 490 11.15 20.78 51.88
N LEU A 491 12.43 20.36 51.99
CA LEU A 491 13.43 20.43 50.92
C LEU A 491 13.04 19.57 49.71
N GLY A 492 12.61 18.32 49.92
CA GLY A 492 12.14 17.43 48.84
C GLY A 492 10.90 17.96 48.12
N LYS A 493 9.99 18.62 48.85
CA LYS A 493 8.77 19.24 48.30
C LYS A 493 9.07 20.50 47.49
N ASN A 494 10.08 21.29 47.88
CA ASN A 494 10.57 22.41 47.08
C ASN A 494 11.31 21.94 45.82
N ASP A 495 12.12 20.89 45.91
CA ASP A 495 12.80 20.30 44.75
C ASP A 495 11.82 19.66 43.76
N PHE A 496 10.77 19.02 44.26
CA PHE A 496 9.67 18.50 43.46
C PHE A 496 8.93 19.62 42.72
N LYS A 497 8.58 20.72 43.40
CA LYS A 497 7.93 21.89 42.79
C LYS A 497 8.85 22.61 41.79
N ARG A 498 10.16 22.64 42.02
CA ARG A 498 11.14 23.22 41.10
C ARG A 498 11.32 22.39 39.82
N LYS A 499 11.35 21.07 39.92
CA LYS A 499 11.48 20.16 38.76
C LYS A 499 10.18 19.96 37.99
N TRP A 500 9.03 19.95 38.68
CA TRP A 500 7.76 19.53 38.07
C TRP A 500 6.65 20.57 38.19
N GLY A 501 6.87 21.73 38.81
CA GLY A 501 5.83 22.72 39.06
C GLY A 501 4.87 22.33 40.19
N ARG A 502 3.80 23.11 40.39
CA ARG A 502 2.72 22.72 41.32
C ARG A 502 1.79 21.73 40.61
N ARG A 503 1.83 20.46 41.02
CA ARG A 503 1.01 19.38 40.46
C ARG A 503 -0.09 19.02 41.46
N LYS A 504 -1.33 18.81 41.00
CA LYS A 504 -2.45 18.38 41.85
C LYS A 504 -2.13 17.00 42.45
N LEU A 505 -2.67 16.73 43.64
CA LEU A 505 -2.62 15.41 44.25
C LEU A 505 -3.69 14.55 43.58
N GLU A 506 -3.33 13.99 42.44
CA GLU A 506 -4.19 13.21 41.56
C GLU A 506 -3.30 12.22 40.80
N ASP A 507 -3.84 11.09 40.39
CA ASP A 507 -3.07 10.05 39.70
C ASP A 507 -2.49 10.60 38.39
N ASN A 508 -1.31 10.12 37.96
CA ASN A 508 -0.60 10.64 36.79
C ASN A 508 -0.13 12.11 36.84
N TRP A 509 0.11 12.65 38.04
CA TRP A 509 0.57 14.03 38.26
C TRP A 509 1.84 14.46 37.47
N ARG A 510 2.61 13.53 36.89
CA ARG A 510 3.81 13.82 36.08
C ARG A 510 3.53 14.26 34.63
N ARG A 511 2.29 14.12 34.13
CA ARG A 511 1.92 14.49 32.75
C ARG A 511 1.40 15.95 32.70
N GLN A 512 1.92 16.76 31.77
CA GLN A 512 1.61 18.19 31.67
C GLN A 512 0.33 18.50 30.88
N ASN A 513 -0.12 17.57 30.04
CA ASN A 513 -1.45 17.57 29.43
C ASN A 513 -2.22 16.33 29.90
N LYS A 514 -3.31 16.58 30.61
CA LYS A 514 -4.38 15.62 30.84
C LYS A 514 -5.60 16.22 30.17
N ALA A 515 -5.89 15.78 28.95
CA ALA A 515 -7.19 16.03 28.37
C ALA A 515 -8.19 15.24 29.20
N MET A 516 -8.94 15.95 30.04
CA MET A 516 -10.15 15.46 30.67
C MET A 516 -11.19 15.47 29.55
N VAL A 517 -11.61 14.30 29.06
CA VAL A 517 -12.80 14.21 28.22
C VAL A 517 -13.96 14.10 29.20
N ASP A 518 -14.61 15.25 29.38
CA ASP A 518 -15.90 15.36 30.03
C ASP A 518 -16.94 14.65 29.15
N PHE A 519 -17.78 13.80 29.75
CA PHE A 519 -18.83 13.08 29.05
C PHE A 519 -20.08 13.95 28.96
N THR A 520 -19.97 15.11 28.31
CA THR A 520 -21.08 15.93 27.81
C THR A 520 -20.50 17.00 26.90
N GLU A 521 -20.33 16.68 25.61
CA GLU A 521 -20.48 17.56 24.44
C GLU A 521 -19.93 16.83 23.21
N GLU A 522 -20.43 17.22 22.03
CA GLU A 522 -20.06 16.76 20.69
C GLU A 522 -20.72 15.47 20.17
N SER A 523 -22.04 15.56 19.98
CA SER A 523 -22.58 15.29 18.63
C SER A 523 -22.30 16.49 17.74
N GLU A 524 -21.04 16.66 17.32
CA GLU A 524 -20.67 17.70 16.36
C GLU A 524 -19.46 17.26 15.54
N VAL A 525 -19.67 16.25 14.67
CA VAL A 525 -18.77 16.02 13.54
C VAL A 525 -19.63 15.81 12.30
N LEU A 526 -20.19 16.92 11.79
CA LEU A 526 -20.66 17.06 10.40
C LEU A 526 -20.97 18.55 10.12
N ALA A 527 -20.01 19.44 10.32
CA ALA A 527 -20.02 20.78 9.72
C ALA A 527 -18.63 21.44 9.82
N GLU A 528 -17.92 21.52 8.70
CA GLU A 528 -17.18 22.67 8.16
C GLU A 528 -16.34 22.16 6.96
N GLU A 529 -16.36 22.78 5.79
CA GLU A 529 -16.06 24.19 5.57
C GLU A 529 -17.06 24.92 4.67
N GLY A 530 -17.63 25.99 5.22
CA GLY A 530 -17.89 27.24 4.50
C GLY A 530 -17.42 28.38 5.40
N GLU A 531 -16.42 29.15 4.97
CA GLU A 531 -15.91 30.28 5.74
C GLU A 531 -17.02 31.31 6.01
N GLY A 532 -17.47 31.36 7.26
CA GLY A 532 -18.28 32.42 7.84
C GLY A 532 -18.00 32.44 9.33
N THR A 533 -17.66 33.61 9.88
CA THR A 533 -17.44 33.79 11.32
C THR A 533 -18.65 33.31 12.14
N VAL A 534 -18.58 32.12 12.73
CA VAL A 534 -19.61 31.60 13.63
C VAL A 534 -19.46 32.29 14.98
N LYS A 535 -20.48 33.07 15.37
CA LYS A 535 -20.63 33.54 16.75
C LYS A 535 -20.85 32.31 17.64
N LYS A 536 -20.04 32.14 18.68
CA LYS A 536 -20.23 31.13 19.71
C LYS A 536 -21.67 31.26 20.27
N ALA A 537 -22.50 30.24 20.08
CA ALA A 537 -23.90 30.26 20.50
C ALA A 537 -23.99 30.27 22.03
N ASP A 538 -24.83 31.16 22.57
CA ASP A 538 -25.04 31.30 24.02
C ASP A 538 -26.12 30.29 24.47
N ILE A 539 -25.68 29.14 24.99
CA ILE A 539 -26.52 28.06 25.53
C ILE A 539 -27.36 28.47 26.75
N THR A 540 -27.13 29.67 27.32
CA THR A 540 -27.93 30.24 28.41
C THR A 540 -28.98 31.25 27.93
N SER A 541 -29.05 31.49 26.61
CA SER A 541 -30.07 32.30 25.96
C SER A 541 -31.28 31.46 25.56
N ARG A 542 -32.49 32.02 25.68
CA ARG A 542 -33.71 31.39 25.18
C ARG A 542 -33.72 31.27 23.66
N ASP A 543 -33.12 32.25 22.97
CA ASP A 543 -33.12 32.30 21.50
C ASP A 543 -32.44 31.07 20.89
N TYR A 544 -31.42 30.53 21.56
CA TYR A 544 -30.73 29.30 21.16
C TYR A 544 -31.68 28.09 21.09
N TYR A 545 -32.58 27.94 22.06
CA TYR A 545 -33.51 26.82 22.11
C TYR A 545 -34.74 27.03 21.22
N LEU A 546 -35.06 28.28 20.87
CA LEU A 546 -36.22 28.62 20.03
C LEU A 546 -35.93 28.48 18.53
N GLU A 547 -34.67 28.52 18.11
CA GLU A 547 -34.26 28.51 16.69
C GLU A 547 -34.72 27.25 15.94
N ASP A 548 -34.59 26.07 16.55
CA ASP A 548 -34.88 24.78 15.94
C ASP A 548 -36.35 24.34 16.06
N ILE A 549 -37.18 25.09 16.80
CA ILE A 549 -38.57 24.69 17.06
C ILE A 549 -39.43 25.03 15.82
N PRO A 550 -40.15 24.07 15.23
CA PRO A 550 -40.96 24.32 14.05
C PRO A 550 -42.26 25.07 14.40
N LEU A 551 -42.21 26.39 14.39
CA LEU A 551 -43.35 27.25 14.77
C LEU A 551 -44.23 27.65 13.59
N THR A 552 -43.72 27.55 12.36
CA THR A 552 -44.47 27.83 11.13
C THR A 552 -44.93 26.56 10.42
N GLU A 553 -45.95 26.65 9.58
CA GLU A 553 -46.45 25.52 8.79
C GLU A 553 -45.37 24.96 7.83
N GLU A 554 -44.54 25.84 7.26
CA GLU A 554 -43.39 25.44 6.42
C GLU A 554 -42.32 24.69 7.25
N GLN A 555 -42.01 25.15 8.47
CA GLN A 555 -41.07 24.44 9.34
C GLN A 555 -41.64 23.11 9.83
N MET A 556 -42.95 23.05 10.07
CA MET A 556 -43.64 21.83 10.49
C MET A 556 -43.65 20.78 9.38
N THR A 557 -43.90 21.18 8.13
CA THR A 557 -43.82 20.29 6.97
C THR A 557 -42.39 19.80 6.73
N ALA A 558 -41.38 20.65 6.88
CA ALA A 558 -39.98 20.23 6.81
C ALA A 558 -39.59 19.27 7.95
N SER A 559 -40.06 19.51 9.17
CA SER A 559 -39.87 18.60 10.32
C SER A 559 -40.53 17.25 10.07
N ASN A 560 -41.77 17.25 9.58
CA ASN A 560 -42.50 16.03 9.20
C ASN A 560 -41.77 15.25 8.10
N LYS A 561 -41.18 15.93 7.11
CA LYS A 561 -40.40 15.27 6.07
C LYS A 561 -39.16 14.55 6.64
N LYS A 562 -38.46 15.16 7.60
CA LYS A 562 -37.33 14.52 8.29
C LYS A 562 -37.77 13.26 9.05
N ILE A 563 -38.92 13.32 9.73
CA ILE A 563 -39.48 12.18 10.46
C ILE A 563 -39.92 11.06 9.49
N GLU A 564 -40.59 11.43 8.39
CA GLU A 564 -41.00 10.52 7.33
C GLU A 564 -39.80 9.70 6.81
N ASP A 565 -38.74 10.40 6.37
CA ASP A 565 -37.55 9.76 5.83
C ASP A 565 -36.82 8.92 6.89
N ALA A 566 -36.79 9.37 8.15
CA ALA A 566 -36.14 8.65 9.25
C ALA A 566 -36.88 7.36 9.63
N TYR A 567 -38.22 7.35 9.67
CA TYR A 567 -38.98 6.11 9.93
C TYR A 567 -38.79 5.08 8.83
N TYR A 568 -38.80 5.52 7.56
CA TYR A 568 -38.55 4.65 6.42
C TYR A 568 -37.16 3.99 6.52
N LYS A 569 -36.10 4.80 6.67
CA LYS A 569 -34.72 4.31 6.76
C LYS A 569 -34.49 3.44 8.00
N ALA A 570 -34.99 3.84 9.16
CA ALA A 570 -34.88 3.02 10.38
C ALA A 570 -35.55 1.66 10.19
N GLY A 571 -36.73 1.61 9.56
CA GLY A 571 -37.44 0.37 9.26
C GLY A 571 -36.66 -0.56 8.33
N GLU A 572 -36.06 -0.03 7.25
CA GLU A 572 -35.19 -0.81 6.35
C GLU A 572 -33.96 -1.34 7.06
N VAL A 573 -33.29 -0.50 7.85
CA VAL A 573 -32.10 -0.88 8.61
C VAL A 573 -32.43 -2.00 9.61
N TYR A 574 -33.55 -1.89 10.33
CA TYR A 574 -34.03 -2.98 11.19
C TYR A 574 -34.30 -4.27 10.41
N LEU A 575 -34.99 -4.19 9.26
CA LEU A 575 -35.43 -5.36 8.50
C LEU A 575 -34.26 -6.09 7.82
N TYR A 576 -33.36 -5.36 7.17
CA TYR A 576 -32.36 -5.93 6.29
C TYR A 576 -30.97 -6.04 6.93
N LYS A 577 -30.58 -5.11 7.81
CA LYS A 577 -29.26 -5.13 8.46
C LYS A 577 -29.27 -5.86 9.78
N PHE A 578 -30.26 -5.57 10.63
CA PHE A 578 -30.35 -6.17 11.97
C PHE A 578 -31.23 -7.41 12.03
N ASN A 579 -31.98 -7.71 10.97
CA ASN A 579 -32.96 -8.81 10.93
C ASN A 579 -33.90 -8.79 12.15
N ASP A 580 -34.36 -7.59 12.53
CA ASP A 580 -35.36 -7.35 13.58
C ASP A 580 -36.69 -6.91 12.94
N PRO A 581 -37.47 -7.87 12.40
CA PRO A 581 -38.71 -7.56 11.68
C PRO A 581 -39.80 -6.99 12.59
N GLU A 582 -39.71 -7.20 13.91
CA GLU A 582 -40.66 -6.63 14.87
C GLU A 582 -40.46 -5.12 14.98
N LYS A 583 -39.22 -4.67 15.21
CA LYS A 583 -38.88 -3.24 15.24
C LYS A 583 -39.09 -2.56 13.89
N ALA A 584 -38.79 -3.25 12.78
CA ALA A 584 -39.06 -2.74 11.44
C ALA A 584 -40.56 -2.48 11.23
N LEU A 585 -41.41 -3.42 11.63
CA LEU A 585 -42.86 -3.28 11.54
C LEU A 585 -43.37 -2.09 12.36
N ASP A 586 -42.84 -1.90 13.58
CA ASP A 586 -43.20 -0.75 14.42
C ASP A 586 -42.87 0.59 13.69
N CYS A 587 -41.70 0.68 13.04
CA CYS A 587 -41.33 1.86 12.25
C CYS A 587 -42.25 2.07 11.04
N PHE A 588 -42.53 1.03 10.25
CA PHE A 588 -43.36 1.16 9.05
C PHE A 588 -44.83 1.43 9.37
N THR A 589 -45.37 0.84 10.43
CA THR A 589 -46.74 1.12 10.88
C THR A 589 -46.87 2.55 11.42
N ALA A 590 -45.86 3.06 12.14
CA ALA A 590 -45.79 4.46 12.54
C ALA A 590 -45.77 5.39 11.31
N PHE A 591 -44.96 5.07 10.29
CA PHE A 591 -44.93 5.80 9.02
C PHE A 591 -46.31 5.84 8.36
N ILE A 592 -46.95 4.69 8.17
CA ILE A 592 -48.26 4.58 7.50
C ILE A 592 -49.32 5.41 8.23
N SER A 593 -49.30 5.38 9.57
CA SER A 593 -50.28 6.12 10.38
C SER A 593 -50.10 7.63 10.31
N ARG A 594 -48.85 8.12 10.19
CA ARG A 594 -48.51 9.55 10.28
C ARG A 594 -48.42 10.23 8.92
N PHE A 595 -48.10 9.48 7.85
CA PHE A 595 -47.86 10.02 6.51
C PHE A 595 -48.67 9.29 5.41
N PRO A 596 -50.01 9.24 5.50
CA PRO A 596 -50.85 8.49 4.56
C PRO A 596 -50.83 9.03 3.12
N GLU A 597 -50.43 10.29 2.92
CA GLU A 597 -50.35 10.95 1.61
C GLU A 597 -48.93 10.96 1.02
N SER A 598 -47.97 10.28 1.66
CA SER A 598 -46.59 10.18 1.16
C SER A 598 -46.54 9.52 -0.22
N GLY A 599 -45.67 10.01 -1.11
CA GLY A 599 -45.39 9.37 -2.39
C GLY A 599 -44.84 7.93 -2.26
N ASN A 600 -44.21 7.61 -1.13
CA ASN A 600 -43.64 6.29 -0.85
C ASN A 600 -44.62 5.34 -0.14
N ILE A 601 -45.87 5.76 0.09
CA ILE A 601 -46.82 5.01 0.92
C ILE A 601 -47.04 3.58 0.42
N THR A 602 -47.10 3.36 -0.89
CA THR A 602 -47.32 2.03 -1.49
C THR A 602 -46.17 1.06 -1.21
N LEU A 603 -44.92 1.55 -1.27
CA LEU A 603 -43.73 0.81 -0.91
C LEU A 603 -43.72 0.49 0.60
N VAL A 604 -44.05 1.46 1.46
CA VAL A 604 -44.05 1.24 2.91
C VAL A 604 -45.11 0.23 3.34
N TYR A 605 -46.30 0.21 2.73
CA TYR A 605 -47.29 -0.85 2.96
C TYR A 605 -46.74 -2.24 2.59
N TYR A 606 -46.03 -2.34 1.46
CA TYR A 606 -45.40 -3.59 1.03
C TYR A 606 -44.31 -4.04 2.01
N LEU A 607 -43.42 -3.14 2.43
CA LEU A 607 -42.37 -3.43 3.41
C LEU A 607 -42.95 -3.79 4.79
N ALA A 608 -44.03 -3.13 5.21
CA ALA A 608 -44.75 -3.47 6.43
C ALA A 608 -45.37 -4.88 6.36
N TYR A 609 -45.96 -5.24 5.22
CA TYR A 609 -46.47 -6.60 4.96
C TYR A 609 -45.34 -7.64 5.08
N GLU A 610 -44.19 -7.39 4.44
CA GLU A 610 -43.04 -8.29 4.49
C GLU A 610 -42.47 -8.42 5.91
N ALA A 611 -42.29 -7.30 6.61
CA ALA A 611 -41.85 -7.26 8.00
C ALA A 611 -42.82 -8.03 8.92
N ALA A 612 -44.14 -7.84 8.76
CA ALA A 612 -45.15 -8.57 9.51
C ALA A 612 -45.10 -10.09 9.24
N GLY A 613 -44.87 -10.50 7.98
CA GLY A 613 -44.68 -11.90 7.61
C GLY A 613 -43.43 -12.50 8.28
N LYS A 614 -42.29 -11.82 8.21
CA LYS A 614 -41.02 -12.23 8.85
C LYS A 614 -41.11 -12.25 10.39
N ALA A 615 -41.91 -11.37 10.98
CA ALA A 615 -42.19 -11.35 12.41
C ALA A 615 -43.20 -12.43 12.86
N GLY A 616 -43.72 -13.26 11.95
CA GLY A 616 -44.74 -14.28 12.25
C GLY A 616 -46.14 -13.72 12.56
N LYS A 617 -46.39 -12.43 12.29
CA LYS A 617 -47.66 -11.74 12.54
C LYS A 617 -48.60 -11.84 11.32
N ALA A 618 -48.94 -13.06 10.92
CA ALA A 618 -49.67 -13.35 9.67
C ALA A 618 -51.01 -12.58 9.52
N SER A 619 -51.78 -12.42 10.60
CA SER A 619 -53.03 -11.66 10.55
C SER A 619 -52.81 -10.17 10.26
N GLN A 620 -51.73 -9.58 10.76
CA GLN A 620 -51.41 -8.17 10.47
C GLN A 620 -50.89 -8.01 9.04
N ALA A 621 -50.12 -8.99 8.56
CA ALA A 621 -49.65 -9.02 7.18
C ALA A 621 -50.83 -9.02 6.19
N GLU A 622 -51.82 -9.90 6.38
CA GLU A 622 -52.99 -9.91 5.48
C GLU A 622 -53.78 -8.60 5.52
N THR A 623 -53.98 -8.00 6.71
CA THR A 623 -54.63 -6.68 6.79
C THR A 623 -53.87 -5.61 5.98
N LEU A 624 -52.55 -5.56 6.08
CA LEU A 624 -51.72 -4.59 5.35
C LEU A 624 -51.76 -4.82 3.83
N LYS A 625 -51.77 -6.09 3.41
CA LYS A 625 -51.89 -6.48 2.01
C LYS A 625 -53.25 -6.09 1.42
N ASP A 626 -54.34 -6.41 2.12
CA ASP A 626 -55.70 -6.06 1.70
C ASP A 626 -55.88 -4.54 1.61
N GLU A 627 -55.29 -3.79 2.55
CA GLU A 627 -55.30 -2.34 2.49
C GLU A 627 -54.52 -1.77 1.29
N LEU A 628 -53.33 -2.30 1.00
CA LEU A 628 -52.52 -1.90 -0.16
C LEU A 628 -53.29 -2.15 -1.47
N ILE A 629 -53.89 -3.32 -1.61
CA ILE A 629 -54.66 -3.70 -2.80
C ILE A 629 -55.91 -2.80 -2.96
N ARG A 630 -56.64 -2.55 -1.87
CA ARG A 630 -57.87 -1.75 -1.90
C ARG A 630 -57.62 -0.27 -2.15
N LYS A 631 -56.59 0.31 -1.53
CA LYS A 631 -56.29 1.75 -1.61
C LYS A 631 -55.48 2.10 -2.86
N PHE A 632 -54.62 1.20 -3.34
CA PHE A 632 -53.69 1.47 -4.46
C PHE A 632 -53.67 0.35 -5.52
N PRO A 633 -54.84 0.00 -6.11
CA PRO A 633 -54.98 -1.15 -7.02
C PRO A 633 -54.08 -1.08 -8.26
N ASP A 634 -53.76 0.13 -8.73
CA ASP A 634 -52.92 0.33 -9.92
C ASP A 634 -51.42 0.29 -9.63
N SER A 635 -51.01 0.27 -8.35
CA SER A 635 -49.60 0.27 -7.97
C SER A 635 -48.92 -1.05 -8.36
N ASP A 636 -47.64 -0.96 -8.75
CA ASP A 636 -46.83 -2.13 -9.07
C ASP A 636 -46.78 -3.12 -7.90
N TYR A 637 -46.81 -2.62 -6.66
CA TYR A 637 -46.84 -3.43 -5.44
C TYR A 637 -48.17 -4.16 -5.21
N ALA A 638 -49.31 -3.50 -5.46
CA ALA A 638 -50.62 -4.16 -5.36
C ALA A 638 -50.79 -5.23 -6.44
N LYS A 639 -50.38 -4.95 -7.68
CA LYS A 639 -50.40 -5.91 -8.80
C LYS A 639 -49.50 -7.11 -8.51
N GLY A 640 -48.30 -6.86 -7.96
CA GLY A 640 -47.38 -7.92 -7.54
C GLY A 640 -47.86 -8.78 -6.37
N LEU A 641 -48.72 -8.25 -5.50
CA LEU A 641 -49.37 -9.03 -4.44
C LEU A 641 -50.58 -9.84 -4.94
N GLN A 642 -51.19 -9.45 -6.07
CA GLN A 642 -52.28 -10.18 -6.73
C GLN A 642 -51.77 -11.26 -7.68
N ASP A 643 -50.66 -11.01 -8.37
CA ASP A 643 -50.00 -11.94 -9.27
C ASP A 643 -48.52 -12.12 -8.86
N PRO A 644 -48.17 -13.28 -8.27
CA PRO A 644 -46.79 -13.61 -7.87
C PRO A 644 -45.79 -13.58 -9.04
N GLU A 645 -46.25 -13.73 -10.28
CA GLU A 645 -45.42 -13.65 -11.49
C GLU A 645 -45.38 -12.23 -12.07
N TYR A 646 -46.17 -11.27 -11.58
CA TYR A 646 -46.16 -9.90 -12.09
C TYR A 646 -44.79 -9.24 -11.91
N PHE A 647 -44.19 -9.33 -10.73
CA PHE A 647 -42.84 -8.81 -10.52
C PHE A 647 -41.81 -9.52 -11.39
N LYS A 648 -41.95 -10.84 -11.60
CA LYS A 648 -41.06 -11.60 -12.50
C LYS A 648 -41.25 -11.21 -13.96
N LYS A 649 -42.46 -10.91 -14.40
CA LYS A 649 -42.77 -10.49 -15.76
C LYS A 649 -42.35 -9.06 -16.01
N VAL A 650 -42.61 -8.15 -15.08
CA VAL A 650 -42.16 -6.75 -15.15
C VAL A 650 -40.64 -6.67 -15.06
N ASP A 651 -40.01 -7.45 -14.18
CA ASP A 651 -38.55 -7.59 -14.09
C ASP A 651 -37.98 -8.29 -15.32
N SER A 652 -38.64 -9.31 -15.88
CA SER A 652 -38.22 -9.95 -17.14
C SER A 652 -38.33 -9.01 -18.33
N ASP A 653 -39.42 -8.25 -18.44
CA ASP A 653 -39.64 -7.27 -19.51
C ASP A 653 -38.67 -6.09 -19.35
N LEU A 654 -38.45 -5.59 -18.12
CA LEU A 654 -37.44 -4.57 -17.81
C LEU A 654 -36.04 -5.06 -18.11
N ARG A 655 -35.65 -6.26 -17.65
CA ARG A 655 -34.35 -6.86 -17.97
C ARG A 655 -34.18 -7.09 -19.47
N THR A 656 -35.26 -7.44 -20.17
CA THR A 656 -35.23 -7.63 -21.63
C THR A 656 -35.03 -6.29 -22.33
N VAL A 657 -35.78 -5.25 -21.94
CA VAL A 657 -35.62 -3.89 -22.47
C VAL A 657 -34.28 -3.30 -22.09
N ASP A 658 -33.81 -3.46 -20.85
CA ASP A 658 -32.50 -3.00 -20.37
C ASP A 658 -31.37 -3.71 -21.10
N ARG A 659 -31.48 -5.02 -21.35
CA ARG A 659 -30.52 -5.76 -22.16
C ARG A 659 -30.51 -5.26 -23.60
N MET A 660 -31.67 -5.14 -24.24
CA MET A 660 -31.76 -4.65 -25.63
C MET A 660 -31.29 -3.19 -25.74
N TYR A 661 -31.58 -2.36 -24.75
CA TYR A 661 -31.11 -0.98 -24.67
C TYR A 661 -29.60 -0.92 -24.42
N ALA A 662 -29.06 -1.78 -23.54
CA ALA A 662 -27.62 -1.89 -23.31
C ALA A 662 -26.90 -2.34 -24.58
N GLU A 663 -27.44 -3.30 -25.33
CA GLU A 663 -26.94 -3.71 -26.65
C GLU A 663 -26.97 -2.54 -27.64
N ALA A 664 -28.09 -1.82 -27.74
CA ALA A 664 -28.21 -0.64 -28.61
C ALA A 664 -27.22 0.47 -28.21
N TYR A 665 -27.03 0.69 -26.91
CA TYR A 665 -26.13 1.69 -26.37
C TYR A 665 -24.67 1.31 -26.55
N GLU A 666 -24.31 0.04 -26.37
CA GLU A 666 -22.98 -0.49 -26.66
C GLU A 666 -22.65 -0.32 -28.15
N LEU A 667 -23.59 -0.66 -29.04
CA LEU A 667 -23.45 -0.41 -30.47
C LEU A 667 -23.20 1.08 -30.75
N TYR A 668 -23.97 1.98 -30.13
CA TYR A 668 -23.77 3.42 -30.23
C TYR A 668 -22.39 3.86 -29.73
N GLN A 669 -21.95 3.38 -28.56
CA GLN A 669 -20.62 3.68 -28.00
C GLN A 669 -19.48 3.14 -28.87
N ASN A 670 -19.72 2.04 -29.55
CA ASN A 670 -18.82 1.42 -30.52
C ASN A 670 -18.99 2.03 -31.92
N VAL A 671 -19.69 3.15 -32.07
CA VAL A 671 -19.83 3.85 -33.37
C VAL A 671 -20.53 2.98 -34.43
N TYR A 672 -21.29 1.96 -34.03
CA TYR A 672 -22.23 1.22 -34.88
C TYR A 672 -23.59 1.93 -34.89
N TYR A 673 -23.61 3.19 -35.36
CA TYR A 673 -24.79 4.03 -35.24
C TYR A 673 -26.00 3.50 -36.03
N LYS A 674 -25.78 2.81 -37.17
CA LYS A 674 -26.87 2.26 -37.99
C LYS A 674 -27.54 1.07 -37.31
N GLU A 675 -26.73 0.20 -36.72
CA GLU A 675 -27.18 -0.98 -35.98
C GLU A 675 -27.85 -0.58 -34.66
N ALA A 676 -27.28 0.42 -33.95
CA ALA A 676 -27.88 0.99 -32.75
C ALA A 676 -29.26 1.61 -33.03
N LEU A 677 -29.39 2.34 -34.15
CA LEU A 677 -30.66 2.91 -34.60
C LEU A 677 -31.71 1.82 -34.84
N ALA A 678 -31.37 0.78 -35.60
CA ALA A 678 -32.29 -0.33 -35.87
C ALA A 678 -32.74 -1.05 -34.58
N ARG A 679 -31.83 -1.24 -33.62
CA ARG A 679 -32.16 -1.82 -32.31
C ARG A 679 -33.09 -0.95 -31.48
N CYS A 680 -32.93 0.37 -31.52
CA CYS A 680 -33.85 1.26 -30.84
C CYS A 680 -35.26 1.18 -31.44
N GLU A 681 -35.38 1.03 -32.76
CA GLU A 681 -36.68 0.86 -33.44
C GLU A 681 -37.36 -0.47 -33.08
N ASP A 682 -36.60 -1.57 -32.98
CA ASP A 682 -37.10 -2.87 -32.49
C ASP A 682 -37.70 -2.77 -31.08
N ILE A 683 -37.00 -2.08 -30.15
CA ILE A 683 -37.45 -1.91 -28.76
C ILE A 683 -38.76 -1.14 -28.71
N LEU A 684 -38.85 -0.04 -29.47
CA LEU A 684 -40.04 0.82 -29.49
C LEU A 684 -41.25 0.11 -30.11
N GLN A 685 -41.03 -0.80 -31.06
CA GLN A 685 -42.09 -1.60 -31.67
C GLN A 685 -42.59 -2.73 -30.75
N GLN A 686 -41.70 -3.40 -30.03
CA GLN A 686 -42.04 -4.53 -29.16
C GLN A 686 -42.56 -4.10 -27.78
N PHE A 687 -42.11 -2.95 -27.27
CA PHE A 687 -42.44 -2.46 -25.92
C PHE A 687 -42.92 -0.99 -25.93
N PRO A 688 -44.04 -0.67 -26.61
CA PRO A 688 -44.49 0.71 -26.83
C PRO A 688 -44.87 1.49 -25.55
N GLY A 689 -44.96 0.82 -24.39
CA GLY A 689 -45.33 1.41 -23.09
C GLY A 689 -44.27 1.27 -22.00
N SER A 690 -43.01 0.96 -22.34
CA SER A 690 -41.94 0.81 -21.34
C SER A 690 -41.64 2.11 -20.60
N LYS A 691 -41.30 2.03 -19.30
CA LYS A 691 -40.77 3.18 -18.54
C LYS A 691 -39.43 3.69 -19.11
N MET A 692 -38.74 2.88 -19.94
CA MET A 692 -37.51 3.24 -20.63
C MET A 692 -37.71 3.91 -22.00
N SER A 693 -38.95 4.06 -22.49
CA SER A 693 -39.22 4.56 -23.85
C SER A 693 -38.59 5.93 -24.13
N SER A 694 -38.53 6.83 -23.14
CA SER A 694 -37.89 8.14 -23.29
C SER A 694 -36.36 8.06 -23.45
N TYR A 695 -35.71 7.08 -22.81
CA TYR A 695 -34.27 6.81 -22.99
C TYR A 695 -33.97 6.18 -24.34
N VAL A 696 -34.81 5.25 -24.79
CA VAL A 696 -34.68 4.59 -26.10
C VAL A 696 -34.88 5.60 -27.24
N LEU A 697 -35.91 6.46 -27.15
CA LEU A 697 -36.15 7.55 -28.10
C LEU A 697 -34.98 8.54 -28.15
N PHE A 698 -34.40 8.86 -26.99
CA PHE A 698 -33.22 9.72 -26.93
C PHE A 698 -32.01 9.10 -27.63
N LEU A 699 -31.70 7.83 -27.36
CA LEU A 699 -30.60 7.13 -28.01
C LEU A 699 -30.81 7.04 -29.54
N ARG A 700 -32.04 6.77 -29.98
CA ARG A 700 -32.44 6.81 -31.39
C ARG A 700 -32.16 8.18 -32.01
N ALA A 701 -32.57 9.27 -31.35
CA ALA A 701 -32.32 10.62 -31.83
C ALA A 701 -30.81 10.91 -31.94
N MET A 702 -30.00 10.46 -30.98
CA MET A 702 -28.55 10.62 -31.02
C MET A 702 -27.88 9.82 -32.16
N CYS A 703 -28.42 8.65 -32.52
CA CYS A 703 -27.95 7.92 -33.71
C CYS A 703 -28.26 8.71 -34.99
N ILE A 704 -29.47 9.26 -35.09
CA ILE A 704 -29.92 10.06 -36.25
C ILE A 704 -29.07 11.33 -36.38
N VAL A 705 -28.74 12.01 -35.28
CA VAL A 705 -27.85 13.19 -35.27
C VAL A 705 -26.49 12.89 -35.90
N ASN A 706 -25.95 11.69 -35.74
CA ASN A 706 -24.63 11.29 -36.27
C ASN A 706 -24.69 10.69 -37.68
N LEU A 707 -25.87 10.40 -38.22
CA LEU A 707 -26.06 9.69 -39.49
C LEU A 707 -26.79 10.48 -40.56
N GLN A 708 -27.70 11.39 -40.15
CA GLN A 708 -28.64 12.06 -41.05
C GLN A 708 -28.49 13.57 -41.01
N PRO A 709 -28.89 14.28 -42.08
CA PRO A 709 -28.85 15.74 -42.15
C PRO A 709 -29.62 16.42 -41.01
N ALA A 710 -29.26 17.68 -40.74
CA ALA A 710 -29.77 18.47 -39.62
C ALA A 710 -31.30 18.52 -39.51
N ASP A 711 -32.03 18.48 -40.62
CA ASP A 711 -33.50 18.53 -40.61
C ASP A 711 -34.11 17.25 -40.02
N GLU A 712 -33.57 16.07 -40.35
CA GLU A 712 -34.04 14.80 -39.80
C GLU A 712 -33.66 14.65 -38.32
N ALA A 713 -32.46 15.12 -37.95
CA ALA A 713 -32.02 15.18 -36.56
C ALA A 713 -32.95 16.06 -35.70
N ARG A 714 -33.41 17.20 -36.22
CA ARG A 714 -34.38 18.08 -35.53
C ARG A 714 -35.72 17.39 -35.30
N ILE A 715 -36.21 16.62 -36.26
CA ILE A 715 -37.48 15.88 -36.12
C ILE A 715 -37.35 14.84 -35.00
N ALA A 716 -36.28 14.04 -35.01
CA ALA A 716 -36.05 13.01 -34.01
C ALA A 716 -35.87 13.60 -32.60
N LEU A 717 -35.17 14.73 -32.45
CA LEU A 717 -34.99 15.42 -31.17
C LEU A 717 -36.31 15.98 -30.62
N ASN A 718 -37.18 16.53 -31.47
CA ASN A 718 -38.50 17.00 -31.04
C ASN A 718 -39.43 15.85 -30.60
N GLU A 719 -39.31 14.66 -31.21
CA GLU A 719 -40.03 13.46 -30.80
C GLU A 719 -39.67 13.04 -29.35
N VAL A 720 -38.40 13.19 -28.96
CA VAL A 720 -37.94 12.94 -27.59
C VAL A 720 -38.64 13.88 -26.60
N LEU A 721 -38.80 15.16 -26.93
CA LEU A 721 -39.47 16.14 -26.06
C LEU A 721 -40.97 15.84 -25.91
N ALA A 722 -41.63 15.36 -26.97
CA ALA A 722 -43.04 14.97 -26.93
C ALA A 722 -43.29 13.78 -26.00
N ALA A 723 -42.29 12.91 -25.79
CA ALA A 723 -42.37 11.73 -24.92
C ALA A 723 -42.17 12.00 -23.42
N GLN A 724 -42.21 13.27 -22.98
CA GLN A 724 -42.05 13.70 -21.58
C GLN A 724 -40.82 13.08 -20.88
N PRO A 725 -39.61 13.36 -21.37
CA PRO A 725 -38.40 12.76 -20.83
C PRO A 725 -38.03 13.40 -19.49
N THR A 726 -37.07 12.80 -18.77
CA THR A 726 -36.55 13.40 -17.53
C THR A 726 -36.02 14.81 -17.78
N LYS A 727 -36.04 15.67 -16.75
CA LYS A 727 -35.53 17.06 -16.83
C LYS A 727 -34.10 17.13 -17.39
N ARG A 728 -33.26 16.13 -17.13
CA ARG A 728 -31.90 16.02 -17.69
C ARG A 728 -31.89 15.85 -19.20
N ILE A 729 -32.61 14.84 -19.73
CA ILE A 729 -32.72 14.59 -21.17
C ILE A 729 -33.35 15.80 -21.87
N GLN A 730 -34.41 16.36 -21.27
CA GLN A 730 -35.07 17.56 -21.78
C GLN A 730 -34.09 18.74 -21.93
N THR A 731 -33.22 18.95 -20.95
CA THR A 731 -32.20 20.02 -20.98
C THR A 731 -31.19 19.78 -22.11
N VAL A 732 -30.71 18.55 -22.28
CA VAL A 732 -29.75 18.18 -23.33
C VAL A 732 -30.36 18.37 -24.72
N VAL A 733 -31.56 17.84 -24.96
CA VAL A 733 -32.25 17.94 -26.25
C VAL A 733 -32.53 19.39 -26.62
N ASN A 734 -32.98 20.21 -25.66
CA ASN A 734 -33.18 21.64 -25.88
C ASN A 734 -31.86 22.36 -26.19
N GLY A 735 -30.75 21.98 -25.54
CA GLY A 735 -29.43 22.54 -25.82
C GLY A 735 -28.93 22.23 -27.24
N ILE A 736 -29.13 20.99 -27.71
CA ILE A 736 -28.77 20.58 -29.08
C ILE A 736 -29.62 21.33 -30.10
N LEU A 737 -30.95 21.39 -29.90
CA LEU A 737 -31.84 22.14 -30.78
C LEU A 737 -31.47 23.64 -30.83
N ALA A 738 -31.15 24.26 -29.69
CA ALA A 738 -30.73 25.65 -29.62
C ALA A 738 -29.39 25.91 -30.34
N SER A 739 -28.42 25.00 -30.25
CA SER A 739 -27.16 25.09 -31.01
C SER A 739 -27.41 24.99 -32.52
N MET A 740 -28.29 24.08 -32.94
CA MET A 740 -28.67 23.96 -34.35
C MET A 740 -29.41 25.22 -34.85
N ASP A 741 -30.23 25.87 -34.02
CA ASP A 741 -30.92 27.13 -34.34
C ASP A 741 -29.97 28.31 -34.56
N VAL A 742 -28.80 28.28 -33.92
CA VAL A 742 -27.73 29.29 -34.07
C VAL A 742 -26.82 28.98 -35.28
N GLY A 743 -27.07 27.89 -36.00
CA GLY A 743 -26.45 27.55 -37.28
C GLY A 743 -25.42 26.43 -37.24
N ASP A 744 -25.22 25.78 -36.08
CA ASP A 744 -24.33 24.62 -35.96
C ASP A 744 -24.91 23.41 -36.71
N LYS A 745 -24.02 22.65 -37.35
CA LYS A 745 -24.39 21.44 -38.10
C LYS A 745 -23.82 20.19 -37.43
N PRO A 746 -24.62 19.12 -37.27
CA PRO A 746 -24.12 17.84 -36.78
C PRO A 746 -23.00 17.30 -37.66
N VAL A 747 -22.02 16.64 -37.03
CA VAL A 747 -20.97 15.92 -37.73
C VAL A 747 -21.53 14.56 -38.15
N LEU A 748 -21.56 14.33 -39.46
CA LEU A 748 -22.04 13.07 -40.02
C LEU A 748 -20.88 12.09 -40.14
N TYR A 749 -21.09 10.85 -39.68
CA TYR A 749 -20.10 9.79 -39.79
C TYR A 749 -20.38 8.92 -41.01
N ALA A 750 -19.43 8.85 -41.93
CA ALA A 750 -19.47 7.90 -43.04
C ALA A 750 -19.11 6.48 -42.58
N ASP A 751 -19.49 5.46 -43.36
CA ASP A 751 -19.24 4.05 -43.01
C ASP A 751 -17.76 3.72 -42.80
N ALA A 752 -16.87 4.35 -43.57
CA ALA A 752 -15.42 4.20 -43.42
C ALA A 752 -14.90 4.85 -42.12
N GLU A 753 -15.43 6.01 -41.73
CA GLU A 753 -15.03 6.72 -40.51
C GLU A 753 -15.52 5.99 -39.25
N MET A 754 -16.74 5.43 -39.31
CA MET A 754 -17.23 4.54 -38.26
C MET A 754 -16.39 3.27 -38.17
N TYR A 755 -15.95 2.72 -39.30
CA TYR A 755 -15.06 1.55 -39.34
C TYR A 755 -13.68 1.85 -38.73
N ASP A 756 -13.07 2.99 -39.06
CA ASP A 756 -11.78 3.39 -38.51
C ASP A 756 -11.88 3.68 -37.00
N ALA A 757 -12.95 4.35 -36.55
CA ALA A 757 -13.21 4.58 -35.13
C ALA A 757 -13.36 3.26 -34.36
N ARG A 758 -13.99 2.25 -34.98
CA ARG A 758 -14.13 0.89 -34.43
C ARG A 758 -12.83 0.10 -34.45
N TYR A 759 -12.07 0.17 -35.54
CA TYR A 759 -10.79 -0.49 -35.65
C TYR A 759 -9.87 -0.02 -34.52
N LEU A 760 -9.79 1.29 -34.29
CA LEU A 760 -9.06 1.89 -33.18
C LEU A 760 -9.56 1.46 -31.79
N LYS A 761 -10.87 1.18 -31.65
CA LYS A 761 -11.47 0.68 -30.40
C LYS A 761 -11.26 -0.84 -30.21
N SER A 762 -11.26 -1.64 -31.27
CA SER A 762 -11.01 -3.08 -31.23
C SER A 762 -9.57 -3.44 -30.83
N VAL A 763 -8.61 -2.56 -31.14
CA VAL A 763 -7.22 -2.66 -30.65
C VAL A 763 -7.14 -2.39 -29.14
N ARG A 764 -8.18 -1.82 -28.50
CA ARG A 764 -8.28 -1.61 -27.04
C ARG A 764 -8.94 -2.76 -26.26
N ASN A 765 -9.65 -3.69 -26.90
CA ASN A 765 -10.41 -4.75 -26.20
C ASN A 765 -9.60 -6.05 -26.01
N TRP A 766 -8.40 -5.93 -25.45
CA TRP A 766 -7.75 -7.02 -24.71
C TRP A 766 -7.77 -6.64 -23.22
N THR A 767 -8.68 -7.24 -22.47
CA THR A 767 -8.66 -7.22 -21.00
C THR A 767 -9.16 -8.57 -20.49
N PHE A 768 -8.32 -9.27 -19.73
CA PHE A 768 -8.66 -10.23 -18.66
C PHE A 768 -7.39 -10.32 -17.80
N ASP A 769 -7.36 -10.32 -16.47
CA ASP A 769 -8.36 -10.51 -15.43
C ASP A 769 -7.89 -9.74 -14.18
N GLU A 770 -8.82 -9.29 -13.35
CA GLU A 770 -8.55 -9.02 -11.93
C GLU A 770 -8.34 -10.35 -11.20
N GLU A 771 -7.13 -10.57 -10.69
CA GLU A 771 -6.85 -11.21 -9.39
C GLU A 771 -5.35 -11.49 -9.24
N LYS A 772 -4.63 -10.66 -8.47
CA LYS A 772 -3.71 -11.10 -7.41
C LYS A 772 -2.94 -9.96 -6.76
N ASN A 773 -3.05 -9.96 -5.43
CA ASN A 773 -2.02 -9.66 -4.45
C ASN A 773 -1.42 -8.26 -4.39
N ALA A 774 -1.83 -7.56 -3.33
CA ALA A 774 -0.94 -6.71 -2.57
C ALA A 774 0.34 -7.48 -2.18
N GLU A 775 1.44 -7.21 -2.89
CA GLU A 775 2.80 -7.37 -2.38
C GLU A 775 3.59 -6.14 -2.81
N ASN A 776 3.60 -5.13 -1.93
CA ASN A 776 4.55 -4.03 -2.04
C ASN A 776 5.95 -4.57 -1.73
N THR A 777 6.73 -4.79 -2.77
CA THR A 777 8.18 -5.01 -2.66
C THR A 777 8.92 -3.71 -2.32
N GLU A 778 9.90 -3.88 -1.45
CA GLU A 778 10.85 -2.89 -0.92
C GLU A 778 11.50 -2.02 -2.01
N GLU A 779 11.10 -0.75 -2.12
CA GLU A 779 12.03 0.32 -2.53
C GLU A 779 11.58 1.74 -2.11
N ASP A 780 11.03 1.91 -0.90
CA ASP A 780 10.82 3.26 -0.35
C ASP A 780 12.06 3.78 0.38
N ARG A 781 12.87 4.54 -0.35
CA ARG A 781 13.44 5.76 0.25
C ARG A 781 12.27 6.70 0.52
N GLU A 782 11.63 6.58 1.69
CA GLU A 782 10.50 7.39 2.20
C GLU A 782 9.87 8.30 1.13
N ASN A 783 9.09 7.71 0.21
CA ASN A 783 8.32 8.51 -0.73
C ASN A 783 7.19 9.19 0.06
N PRO A 784 7.14 10.53 0.11
CA PRO A 784 6.18 11.25 0.96
C PRO A 784 4.74 11.17 0.45
N TYR A 785 4.51 10.61 -0.73
CA TYR A 785 3.20 10.40 -1.34
C TYR A 785 2.65 8.99 -1.08
N LYS A 786 1.33 8.85 -0.96
CA LYS A 786 0.66 7.58 -0.61
C LYS A 786 -0.39 7.19 -1.65
N VAL A 787 -0.53 5.90 -1.91
CA VAL A 787 -1.58 5.38 -2.80
C VAL A 787 -2.90 5.33 -2.04
N ASN A 788 -3.89 6.10 -2.50
CA ASN A 788 -5.26 6.02 -2.00
C ASN A 788 -6.23 6.35 -3.13
N LYS A 789 -6.85 5.32 -3.72
CA LYS A 789 -7.69 5.46 -4.92
C LYS A 789 -9.12 5.93 -4.60
N GLU A 790 -9.54 5.86 -3.34
CA GLU A 790 -10.90 6.16 -2.87
C GLU A 790 -11.09 7.60 -2.35
N GLU A 791 -10.00 8.37 -2.22
CA GLU A 791 -10.06 9.79 -1.87
C GLU A 791 -10.59 10.65 -3.03
N GLU A 792 -11.02 11.88 -2.75
CA GLU A 792 -11.30 12.87 -3.80
C GLU A 792 -10.02 13.26 -4.57
N TYR A 793 -10.12 13.25 -5.90
CA TYR A 793 -9.03 13.61 -6.82
C TYR A 793 -9.31 14.93 -7.53
N CYS A 794 -8.23 15.57 -7.97
CA CYS A 794 -8.24 16.61 -8.98
C CYS A 794 -7.25 16.26 -10.10
N VAL A 795 -7.51 16.76 -11.30
CA VAL A 795 -6.55 16.67 -12.42
C VAL A 795 -5.81 17.98 -12.51
N VAL A 796 -4.49 17.92 -12.48
CA VAL A 796 -3.60 19.10 -12.45
C VAL A 796 -2.80 19.17 -13.73
N ILE A 797 -2.83 20.32 -14.39
CA ILE A 797 -2.03 20.66 -15.58
C ILE A 797 -1.02 21.75 -15.18
N LEU A 798 0.28 21.42 -15.15
CA LEU A 798 1.32 22.42 -14.91
C LEU A 798 1.57 23.24 -16.18
N LEU A 799 1.51 24.56 -16.05
CA LEU A 799 1.76 25.49 -17.14
C LEU A 799 3.26 25.78 -17.26
N PRO A 800 3.83 25.75 -18.48
CA PRO A 800 5.19 26.22 -18.73
C PRO A 800 5.40 27.68 -18.31
N GLU A 801 6.57 28.01 -17.76
CA GLU A 801 6.89 29.35 -17.23
C GLU A 801 6.85 30.46 -18.31
N ASP A 802 7.05 30.10 -19.57
CA ASP A 802 7.09 30.99 -20.73
C ASP A 802 5.75 31.06 -21.50
N MET A 803 4.71 30.38 -21.00
CA MET A 803 3.40 30.36 -21.65
C MET A 803 2.73 31.75 -21.60
N LYS A 804 2.36 32.28 -22.76
CA LYS A 804 1.72 33.60 -22.87
C LYS A 804 0.27 33.56 -22.37
N THR A 805 -0.22 34.68 -21.84
CA THR A 805 -1.60 34.82 -21.33
C THR A 805 -2.67 34.34 -22.31
N MET A 806 -2.52 34.61 -23.61
CA MET A 806 -3.46 34.12 -24.63
C MET A 806 -3.46 32.60 -24.80
N GLN A 807 -2.31 31.93 -24.63
CA GLN A 807 -2.22 30.47 -24.70
C GLN A 807 -2.89 29.82 -23.48
N VAL A 808 -2.71 30.42 -22.30
CA VAL A 808 -3.41 29.99 -21.07
C VAL A 808 -4.92 30.13 -21.24
N LEU A 809 -5.39 31.24 -21.83
CA LEU A 809 -6.81 31.46 -22.09
C LEU A 809 -7.38 30.44 -23.09
N HIS A 810 -6.70 30.17 -24.20
CA HIS A 810 -7.11 29.13 -25.15
C HIS A 810 -7.17 27.74 -24.52
N LEU A 811 -6.22 27.42 -23.65
CA LEU A 811 -6.19 26.15 -22.92
C LEU A 811 -7.39 26.02 -21.97
N GLN A 812 -7.70 27.07 -21.21
CA GLN A 812 -8.87 27.12 -20.34
C GLN A 812 -10.17 26.98 -21.14
N THR A 813 -10.32 27.70 -22.25
CA THR A 813 -11.49 27.60 -23.13
C THR A 813 -11.68 26.19 -23.67
N ARG A 814 -10.61 25.51 -24.10
CA ARG A 814 -10.71 24.13 -24.59
C ARG A 814 -11.12 23.15 -23.49
N LEU A 815 -10.60 23.31 -22.28
CA LEU A 815 -11.01 22.51 -21.12
C LEU A 815 -12.49 22.73 -20.79
N THR A 816 -12.99 23.96 -20.86
CA THR A 816 -14.42 24.26 -20.66
C THR A 816 -15.28 23.52 -21.69
N PHE A 817 -14.89 23.48 -22.96
CA PHE A 817 -15.58 22.70 -23.98
C PHE A 817 -15.54 21.20 -23.71
N LEU A 818 -14.39 20.67 -23.28
CA LEU A 818 -14.21 19.26 -22.96
C LEU A 818 -15.05 18.85 -21.74
N ASN A 819 -15.17 19.72 -20.73
CA ASN A 819 -16.04 19.54 -19.57
C ASN A 819 -17.52 19.51 -19.97
N ALA A 820 -17.94 20.44 -20.82
CA ALA A 820 -19.30 20.49 -21.32
C ALA A 820 -19.67 19.23 -22.13
N ALA A 821 -18.74 18.74 -22.97
CA ALA A 821 -18.91 17.50 -23.71
C ALA A 821 -19.01 16.28 -22.79
N LEU A 822 -18.10 16.17 -21.80
CA LEU A 822 -18.13 15.10 -20.80
C LEU A 822 -19.42 15.08 -19.97
N LYS A 823 -19.90 16.26 -19.57
CA LYS A 823 -21.17 16.44 -18.85
C LYS A 823 -22.36 15.97 -19.67
N ALA A 824 -22.31 16.11 -20.98
CA ALA A 824 -23.35 15.61 -21.88
C ALA A 824 -23.30 14.07 -22.04
N GLU A 825 -22.17 13.42 -21.75
CA GLU A 825 -21.94 11.99 -21.94
C GLU A 825 -22.21 11.11 -20.69
N GLN A 826 -22.17 11.66 -19.46
CA GLN A 826 -22.36 10.89 -18.22
C GLN A 826 -23.76 11.09 -17.59
N LYS A 827 -24.41 10.00 -17.14
CA LYS A 827 -25.67 9.98 -16.38
C LYS A 827 -25.50 10.31 -14.88
N ASP A 828 -24.47 11.06 -14.49
CA ASP A 828 -24.15 11.32 -13.08
C ASP A 828 -24.37 12.79 -12.66
N GLU A 829 -24.83 13.04 -11.42
CA GLU A 829 -25.26 14.38 -10.94
C GLU A 829 -24.12 15.35 -10.63
N LYS A 830 -22.85 14.91 -10.66
CA LYS A 830 -21.69 15.69 -10.21
C LYS A 830 -20.81 16.31 -11.31
N GLY A 831 -21.20 16.23 -12.58
CA GLY A 831 -20.38 16.62 -13.75
C GLY A 831 -20.15 18.12 -13.98
N ASP A 832 -20.10 18.98 -12.95
CA ASP A 832 -19.76 20.40 -13.09
C ASP A 832 -18.28 20.65 -12.77
N TYR A 833 -17.40 20.06 -13.59
CA TYR A 833 -15.95 20.20 -13.42
C TYR A 833 -15.52 21.66 -13.58
N GLN A 834 -14.99 22.23 -12.52
CA GLN A 834 -14.48 23.60 -12.51
C GLN A 834 -13.00 23.61 -12.88
N VAL A 835 -12.60 24.53 -13.76
CA VAL A 835 -11.19 24.79 -14.09
C VAL A 835 -10.73 25.98 -13.26
N LYS A 836 -9.96 25.72 -12.20
CA LYS A 836 -9.35 26.74 -11.36
C LYS A 836 -7.90 26.97 -11.77
N LYS A 837 -7.47 28.23 -11.83
CA LYS A 837 -6.07 28.59 -12.01
C LYS A 837 -5.45 28.80 -10.63
N GLU A 838 -4.37 28.11 -10.33
CA GLU A 838 -3.70 28.20 -9.03
C GLU A 838 -2.18 28.37 -9.18
N ASP A 839 -1.61 29.28 -8.40
CA ASP A 839 -0.15 29.45 -8.31
C ASP A 839 0.40 28.52 -7.22
N LEU A 840 1.21 27.53 -7.60
CA LEU A 840 1.68 26.49 -6.67
C LEU A 840 2.94 26.92 -5.91
N TRP A 841 3.96 27.42 -6.61
CA TRP A 841 5.19 27.99 -6.05
C TRP A 841 5.85 28.92 -7.08
N TYR A 842 7.04 29.44 -6.78
CA TYR A 842 7.72 30.48 -7.58
C TYR A 842 7.64 30.21 -9.10
N LYS A 843 6.90 31.08 -9.81
CA LYS A 843 6.67 31.06 -11.26
C LYS A 843 6.00 29.79 -11.83
N THR A 844 5.52 28.88 -10.98
CA THR A 844 4.82 27.67 -11.38
C THR A 844 3.32 27.84 -11.15
N THR A 845 2.58 27.95 -12.25
CA THR A 845 1.12 28.04 -12.25
C THR A 845 0.54 26.73 -12.77
N ALA A 846 -0.60 26.33 -12.24
CA ALA A 846 -1.33 25.14 -12.67
C ALA A 846 -2.79 25.46 -12.99
N LEU A 847 -3.39 24.65 -13.86
CA LEU A 847 -4.83 24.53 -13.98
C LEU A 847 -5.27 23.27 -13.24
N GLN A 848 -6.13 23.44 -12.25
CA GLN A 848 -6.74 22.38 -11.46
C GLN A 848 -8.16 22.16 -11.94
N ILE A 849 -8.50 20.91 -12.23
CA ILE A 849 -9.84 20.48 -12.61
C ILE A 849 -10.39 19.62 -11.47
N GLU A 850 -11.54 20.01 -10.94
CA GLU A 850 -12.17 19.38 -9.77
C GLU A 850 -13.70 19.59 -9.77
N PRO A 851 -14.47 18.80 -8.99
CA PRO A 851 -14.07 17.63 -8.20
C PRO A 851 -14.18 16.29 -8.96
N PHE A 852 -13.36 15.31 -8.58
CA PHE A 852 -13.54 13.89 -8.93
C PHE A 852 -13.67 13.07 -7.65
N ALA A 853 -14.65 12.16 -7.57
CA ALA A 853 -14.93 11.44 -6.32
C ALA A 853 -13.83 10.43 -5.95
N ASN A 854 -13.14 9.87 -6.95
CA ASN A 854 -12.10 8.87 -6.80
C ASN A 854 -11.10 8.92 -7.98
N TYR A 855 -10.05 8.11 -7.90
CA TYR A 855 -9.05 8.01 -8.97
C TYR A 855 -9.65 7.54 -10.31
N GLY A 856 -10.63 6.62 -10.29
CA GLY A 856 -11.24 6.07 -11.51
C GLY A 856 -11.87 7.15 -12.39
N GLU A 857 -12.66 8.04 -11.78
CA GLU A 857 -13.25 9.20 -12.48
C GLU A 857 -12.17 10.16 -13.01
N ALA A 858 -11.18 10.48 -12.18
CA ALA A 858 -10.08 11.36 -12.55
C ALA A 858 -9.21 10.77 -13.67
N ALA A 859 -9.03 9.45 -13.70
CA ALA A 859 -8.25 8.74 -14.72
C ALA A 859 -8.95 8.77 -16.09
N VAL A 860 -10.27 8.61 -16.13
CA VAL A 860 -11.05 8.75 -17.37
C VAL A 860 -10.92 10.17 -17.93
N TYR A 861 -11.02 11.18 -17.07
CA TYR A 861 -10.86 12.58 -17.45
C TYR A 861 -9.44 12.89 -17.92
N LEU A 862 -8.42 12.45 -17.16
CA LEU A 862 -7.00 12.60 -17.47
C LEU A 862 -6.67 12.05 -18.86
N ASN A 863 -7.14 10.85 -19.17
CA ASN A 863 -6.90 10.21 -20.47
C ASN A 863 -7.47 11.03 -21.63
N ARG A 864 -8.66 11.64 -21.47
CA ARG A 864 -9.28 12.48 -22.51
C ARG A 864 -8.48 13.75 -22.75
N VAL A 865 -8.03 14.41 -21.68
CA VAL A 865 -7.19 15.61 -21.77
C VAL A 865 -5.84 15.28 -22.42
N ALA A 866 -5.24 14.15 -22.05
CA ALA A 866 -3.92 13.75 -22.53
C ALA A 866 -3.86 13.36 -24.02
N VAL A 867 -5.00 13.12 -24.67
CA VAL A 867 -5.08 12.78 -26.11
C VAL A 867 -5.75 13.85 -26.96
N ASP A 868 -6.20 14.96 -26.37
CA ASP A 868 -6.83 16.05 -27.10
C ASP A 868 -5.80 16.85 -27.90
N LYS A 869 -5.75 16.58 -29.21
CA LYS A 869 -4.80 17.22 -30.15
C LYS A 869 -4.84 18.75 -30.10
N THR A 870 -6.02 19.34 -29.93
CA THR A 870 -6.19 20.80 -29.93
C THR A 870 -5.71 21.42 -28.61
N LEU A 871 -5.89 20.71 -27.50
CA LEU A 871 -5.41 21.08 -26.18
C LEU A 871 -3.88 21.03 -26.16
N LEU A 872 -3.29 19.94 -26.64
CA LEU A 872 -1.85 19.71 -26.66
C LEU A 872 -1.08 20.70 -27.57
N LYS A 873 -1.71 21.17 -28.66
CA LYS A 873 -1.14 22.17 -29.58
C LYS A 873 -0.78 23.49 -28.86
N ASN A 874 -1.47 23.84 -27.78
CA ASN A 874 -1.19 25.06 -27.01
C ASN A 874 0.18 25.06 -26.33
N PHE A 875 0.76 23.88 -26.09
CA PHE A 875 2.08 23.73 -25.48
C PHE A 875 3.24 23.86 -26.47
N LYS A 876 2.99 23.94 -27.80
CA LYS A 876 4.01 24.16 -28.84
C LYS A 876 5.26 23.25 -28.71
N GLY A 877 5.07 21.99 -28.31
CA GLY A 877 6.17 21.05 -28.10
C GLY A 877 6.92 21.20 -26.77
N ALA A 878 6.56 22.16 -25.91
CA ALA A 878 7.10 22.25 -24.55
C ALA A 878 6.71 21.02 -23.72
N ARG A 879 7.57 20.66 -22.75
CA ARG A 879 7.25 19.64 -21.75
C ARG A 879 6.12 20.17 -20.88
N TYR A 880 5.05 19.40 -20.77
CA TYR A 880 3.96 19.65 -19.83
C TYR A 880 3.93 18.56 -18.78
N ARG A 881 3.21 18.80 -17.68
CA ARG A 881 2.87 17.75 -16.71
C ARG A 881 1.38 17.76 -16.48
N ILE A 882 0.74 16.63 -16.74
CA ILE A 882 -0.66 16.41 -16.41
C ILE A 882 -0.76 15.16 -15.56
N PHE A 883 -1.43 15.22 -14.43
CA PHE A 883 -1.60 14.06 -13.55
C PHE A 883 -2.86 14.20 -12.71
N ALA A 884 -3.41 13.06 -12.28
CA ALA A 884 -4.46 13.02 -11.27
C ALA A 884 -3.81 12.95 -9.89
N ILE A 885 -4.31 13.71 -8.92
CA ILE A 885 -3.76 13.75 -7.57
C ILE A 885 -4.85 13.90 -6.51
N SER A 886 -4.72 13.13 -5.42
CA SER A 886 -5.63 13.23 -4.27
C SER A 886 -5.40 14.51 -3.48
N LYS A 887 -6.42 14.98 -2.75
CA LYS A 887 -6.32 16.20 -1.89
C LYS A 887 -5.15 16.13 -0.90
N THR A 888 -4.90 14.95 -0.32
CA THR A 888 -3.79 14.72 0.63
C THR A 888 -2.43 14.83 -0.05
N ASN A 889 -2.23 14.14 -1.18
CA ASN A 889 -0.99 14.18 -1.94
C ASN A 889 -0.74 15.57 -2.57
N PHE A 890 -1.78 16.30 -2.95
CA PHE A 890 -1.65 17.66 -3.49
C PHE A 890 -1.08 18.63 -2.45
N SER A 891 -1.49 18.48 -1.19
CA SER A 891 -0.92 19.25 -0.07
C SER A 891 0.56 18.93 0.15
N VAL A 892 0.95 17.66 0.00
CA VAL A 892 2.35 17.22 0.04
C VAL A 892 3.14 17.81 -1.14
N LEU A 893 2.56 17.81 -2.35
CA LEU A 893 3.18 18.39 -3.54
C LEU A 893 3.46 19.88 -3.38
N LYS A 894 2.50 20.66 -2.86
CA LYS A 894 2.69 22.10 -2.59
C LYS A 894 3.79 22.35 -1.57
N ARG A 895 3.90 21.50 -0.55
CA ARG A 895 4.97 21.60 0.47
C ARG A 895 6.35 21.28 -0.10
N LEU A 896 6.46 20.22 -0.90
CA LEU A 896 7.74 19.73 -1.44
C LEU A 896 8.21 20.49 -2.68
N LYS A 897 7.30 21.13 -3.41
CA LYS A 897 7.58 21.90 -4.63
C LYS A 897 8.34 21.09 -5.68
N ASN A 898 8.02 19.79 -5.78
CA ASN A 898 8.69 18.84 -6.65
C ASN A 898 7.66 18.00 -7.42
N ALA A 899 7.24 18.51 -8.58
CA ALA A 899 6.29 17.83 -9.45
C ALA A 899 6.85 16.54 -10.06
N GLU A 900 8.14 16.49 -10.36
CA GLU A 900 8.76 15.30 -10.97
C GLU A 900 8.70 14.10 -10.02
N GLN A 901 8.96 14.32 -8.74
CA GLN A 901 8.85 13.26 -7.73
C GLN A 901 7.43 12.70 -7.64
N TYR A 902 6.42 13.58 -7.73
CA TYR A 902 5.02 13.14 -7.74
C TYR A 902 4.65 12.39 -9.03
N VAL A 903 5.10 12.88 -10.20
CA VAL A 903 4.83 12.24 -11.48
C VAL A 903 5.48 10.86 -11.54
N ASP A 904 6.70 10.70 -11.02
CA ASP A 904 7.35 9.40 -10.88
C ASP A 904 6.55 8.44 -9.99
N PHE A 905 6.08 8.93 -8.84
CA PHE A 905 5.19 8.19 -7.96
C PHE A 905 3.88 7.80 -8.69
N PHE A 906 3.26 8.74 -9.38
CA PHE A 906 1.98 8.56 -10.05
C PHE A 906 2.07 7.56 -11.19
N VAL A 907 3.07 7.69 -12.07
CA VAL A 907 3.30 6.76 -13.17
C VAL A 907 3.57 5.35 -12.64
N THR A 908 4.39 5.21 -11.59
CA THR A 908 4.78 3.90 -11.06
C THR A 908 3.63 3.15 -10.37
N ASN A 909 2.69 3.87 -9.75
CA ASN A 909 1.67 3.25 -8.89
C ASN A 909 0.26 3.23 -9.51
N TYR A 910 0.03 3.96 -10.59
CA TYR A 910 -1.30 4.12 -11.20
C TYR A 910 -1.36 3.69 -12.67
N PHE A 911 -0.24 3.28 -13.27
CA PHE A 911 -0.20 2.71 -14.62
C PHE A 911 0.55 1.37 -14.60
N ASP A 912 0.02 0.37 -15.31
CA ASP A 912 0.67 -0.94 -15.44
C ASP A 912 1.89 -0.87 -16.38
N ASP A 913 1.78 -0.10 -17.46
CA ASP A 913 2.91 0.28 -18.31
C ASP A 913 3.40 1.69 -17.97
N ARG A 914 4.60 1.73 -17.38
CA ARG A 914 5.31 2.97 -17.07
C ARG A 914 5.46 3.85 -18.31
N GLY A 915 5.72 3.27 -19.49
CA GLY A 915 5.88 4.00 -20.74
C GLY A 915 4.60 4.75 -21.11
N GLN A 916 3.46 4.07 -21.05
CA GLN A 916 2.15 4.68 -21.27
C GLN A 916 1.86 5.82 -20.28
N GLY A 917 2.17 5.62 -18.99
CA GLY A 917 2.01 6.67 -17.98
C GLY A 917 2.93 7.88 -18.21
N GLU A 918 4.18 7.67 -18.64
CA GLU A 918 5.11 8.75 -18.98
C GLU A 918 4.65 9.55 -20.21
N ILE A 919 3.99 8.89 -21.15
CA ILE A 919 3.38 9.53 -22.32
C ILE A 919 2.16 10.37 -21.91
N ILE A 920 1.20 9.78 -21.18
CA ILE A 920 -0.03 10.45 -20.74
C ILE A 920 0.28 11.66 -19.85
N THR A 921 1.27 11.53 -18.98
CA THR A 921 1.67 12.63 -18.07
C THR A 921 2.46 13.74 -18.75
N GLY A 922 2.75 13.62 -20.05
CA GLY A 922 3.52 14.61 -20.80
C GLY A 922 5.01 14.61 -20.47
N ARG A 923 5.53 13.55 -19.84
CA ARG A 923 6.94 13.43 -19.46
C ARG A 923 7.86 13.64 -20.67
N GLN A 924 7.42 13.13 -21.82
CA GLN A 924 8.11 13.18 -23.11
C GLN A 924 7.68 14.36 -24.02
N GLY A 925 6.76 15.23 -23.58
CA GLY A 925 6.27 16.39 -24.35
C GLY A 925 5.09 16.08 -25.29
N ALA A 926 4.59 17.11 -25.99
CA ALA A 926 3.35 17.05 -26.79
C ALA A 926 3.43 16.23 -28.10
N ALA A 927 4.58 15.67 -28.44
CA ALA A 927 4.84 15.09 -29.76
C ALA A 927 4.80 13.55 -29.82
N ALA A 928 4.72 12.86 -28.69
CA ALA A 928 4.81 11.38 -28.60
C ALA A 928 3.67 10.60 -29.29
N HIS A 929 2.76 11.27 -30.00
CA HIS A 929 1.55 10.69 -30.60
C HIS A 929 1.33 11.03 -32.08
N LEU A 930 2.26 11.74 -32.75
CA LEU A 930 1.98 12.38 -34.04
C LEU A 930 2.41 11.56 -35.27
N PHE A 931 3.61 10.96 -35.28
CA PHE A 931 4.11 10.22 -36.45
C PHE A 931 3.77 8.73 -36.39
N LYS A 932 3.46 8.12 -37.54
CA LYS A 932 3.04 6.70 -37.64
C LYS A 932 3.95 5.92 -38.57
N TYR A 933 4.33 4.72 -38.19
CA TYR A 933 5.13 3.85 -39.05
C TYR A 933 4.23 3.02 -39.97
N GLU A 934 4.35 3.25 -41.27
CA GLU A 934 3.62 2.51 -42.31
C GLU A 934 4.62 2.08 -43.41
N ALA A 935 4.94 0.78 -43.44
CA ALA A 935 5.97 0.23 -44.34
C ALA A 935 5.50 0.15 -45.80
N ASP A 936 4.18 0.00 -46.01
CA ASP A 936 3.55 -0.19 -47.32
C ASP A 936 3.14 1.13 -48.01
N GLU A 937 3.15 2.26 -47.28
CA GLU A 937 2.93 3.58 -47.87
C GLU A 937 4.12 3.96 -48.76
N LYS A 938 3.90 4.76 -49.81
CA LYS A 938 5.00 5.24 -50.65
C LYS A 938 5.86 6.24 -49.87
N HIS A 939 7.18 6.05 -49.95
CA HIS A 939 8.15 6.91 -49.30
C HIS A 939 8.75 7.92 -50.25
N ASP A 940 8.92 9.13 -49.71
CA ASP A 940 9.72 10.20 -50.27
C ASP A 940 11.08 10.24 -49.56
N PHE A 941 12.10 10.74 -50.24
CA PHE A 941 13.40 11.06 -49.63
C PHE A 941 13.51 12.56 -49.44
N VAL A 942 13.99 13.01 -48.27
CA VAL A 942 14.16 14.43 -47.96
C VAL A 942 15.62 14.72 -47.63
N LEU A 943 16.18 15.72 -48.32
CA LEU A 943 17.42 16.39 -47.95
C LEU A 943 17.09 17.79 -47.43
N MET A 944 17.32 18.02 -46.14
CA MET A 944 17.10 19.30 -45.47
C MET A 944 18.44 19.97 -45.15
N VAL A 945 18.60 21.23 -45.55
CA VAL A 945 19.87 21.98 -45.46
C VAL A 945 19.65 23.38 -44.90
N PRO A 946 20.64 23.99 -44.23
CA PRO A 946 20.48 25.32 -43.67
C PRO A 946 20.26 26.40 -44.74
N TYR A 947 19.27 27.27 -44.52
CA TYR A 947 18.86 28.34 -45.43
C TYR A 947 20.06 29.23 -45.78
N ARG A 948 20.32 29.41 -47.09
CA ARG A 948 21.44 30.20 -47.67
C ARG A 948 22.87 29.70 -47.41
N GLN A 949 23.09 28.62 -46.65
CA GLN A 949 24.44 28.08 -46.44
C GLN A 949 24.82 27.04 -47.49
N VAL A 950 23.84 26.30 -48.00
CA VAL A 950 24.03 25.28 -49.03
C VAL A 950 23.20 25.65 -50.26
N ASN A 951 23.80 25.53 -51.46
CA ASN A 951 23.10 25.85 -52.71
C ASN A 951 22.09 24.73 -53.06
N VAL A 952 20.83 24.93 -52.64
CA VAL A 952 19.72 23.98 -52.86
C VAL A 952 19.50 23.64 -54.34
N LYS A 953 19.74 24.60 -55.24
CA LYS A 953 19.64 24.35 -56.69
C LYS A 953 20.69 23.34 -57.15
N LYS A 954 21.93 23.47 -56.67
CA LYS A 954 23.00 22.52 -56.99
C LYS A 954 22.78 21.16 -56.34
N MET A 955 22.26 21.11 -55.11
CA MET A 955 21.93 19.84 -54.45
C MET A 955 20.82 19.09 -55.19
N ALA A 956 19.79 19.78 -55.68
CA ALA A 956 18.74 19.16 -56.50
C ALA A 956 19.28 18.63 -57.84
N GLU A 957 20.21 19.32 -58.50
CA GLU A 957 20.88 18.81 -59.72
C GLU A 957 21.67 17.53 -59.43
N LEU A 958 22.39 17.46 -58.31
CA LEU A 958 23.17 16.28 -57.91
C LEU A 958 22.27 15.10 -57.55
N LEU A 959 21.17 15.34 -56.83
CA LEU A 959 20.18 14.31 -56.53
C LEU A 959 19.52 13.78 -57.81
N HIS A 960 19.13 14.67 -58.74
CA HIS A 960 18.59 14.26 -60.04
C HIS A 960 19.59 13.45 -60.88
N GLY A 961 20.90 13.73 -60.75
CA GLY A 961 21.94 12.97 -61.43
C GLY A 961 22.17 11.55 -60.89
N ILE A 962 21.72 11.25 -59.66
CA ILE A 962 21.80 9.90 -59.08
C ILE A 962 20.72 9.00 -59.68
N GLU A 963 19.49 9.49 -59.78
CA GLU A 963 18.40 8.78 -60.45
C GLU A 963 17.46 9.78 -61.16
N PRO A 964 17.62 9.98 -62.48
CA PRO A 964 16.85 10.97 -63.24
C PRO A 964 15.34 10.67 -63.33
N ALA A 965 14.93 9.43 -63.03
CA ALA A 965 13.54 9.01 -63.08
C ALA A 965 12.66 9.62 -61.97
N PHE A 966 13.24 10.12 -60.88
CA PHE A 966 12.49 10.69 -59.77
C PHE A 966 12.20 12.19 -59.93
N ALA A 967 10.99 12.59 -59.53
CA ALA A 967 10.58 13.99 -59.48
C ALA A 967 11.13 14.66 -58.20
N LEU A 968 11.54 15.92 -58.29
CA LEU A 968 12.05 16.69 -57.15
C LEU A 968 11.24 17.97 -56.92
N GLU A 969 10.93 18.24 -55.66
CA GLU A 969 10.29 19.48 -55.19
C GLU A 969 11.22 20.21 -54.20
N LYS A 970 11.15 21.54 -54.18
CA LYS A 970 11.93 22.40 -53.29
C LYS A 970 10.98 23.22 -52.46
N GLU A 971 11.15 23.19 -51.14
CA GLU A 971 10.27 23.88 -50.20
C GLU A 971 11.08 24.55 -49.08
N THR A 972 10.52 25.61 -48.51
CA THR A 972 11.06 26.22 -47.29
C THR A 972 10.41 25.54 -46.08
N TYR A 973 11.21 24.99 -45.17
CA TYR A 973 10.70 24.25 -44.02
C TYR A 973 10.37 25.18 -42.84
N ASP A 974 11.34 25.98 -42.43
CA ASP A 974 11.21 27.03 -41.42
C ASP A 974 12.18 28.18 -41.76
N ASP A 975 12.33 29.16 -40.87
CA ASP A 975 13.26 30.29 -41.07
C ASP A 975 14.74 29.89 -41.08
N ARG A 976 15.07 28.62 -40.80
CA ARG A 976 16.43 28.09 -40.64
C ARG A 976 16.81 27.08 -41.72
N TYR A 977 15.85 26.36 -42.31
CA TYR A 977 16.11 25.25 -43.23
C TYR A 977 15.30 25.30 -44.53
N GLU A 978 15.94 24.88 -45.62
CA GLU A 978 15.30 24.56 -46.91
C GLU A 978 15.36 23.05 -47.14
N MET A 979 14.39 22.51 -47.86
CA MET A 979 14.33 21.09 -48.18
C MET A 979 14.21 20.81 -49.67
N VAL A 980 14.85 19.72 -50.09
CA VAL A 980 14.64 19.08 -51.40
C VAL A 980 13.97 17.74 -51.14
N VAL A 981 12.77 17.56 -51.68
CA VAL A 981 11.99 16.32 -51.57
C VAL A 981 12.07 15.58 -52.89
N VAL A 982 12.61 14.36 -52.87
CA VAL A 982 12.57 13.43 -54.00
C VAL A 982 11.31 12.59 -53.84
N LYS A 983 10.34 12.79 -54.73
CA LYS A 983 8.99 12.24 -54.63
C LYS A 983 8.90 10.82 -55.18
N ASN A 984 8.10 9.98 -54.51
CA ASN A 984 7.74 8.64 -54.94
C ASN A 984 8.95 7.73 -55.21
N VAL A 985 9.92 7.70 -54.30
CA VAL A 985 11.13 6.87 -54.43
C VAL A 985 10.76 5.38 -54.46
N GLY A 986 9.69 5.00 -53.76
CA GLY A 986 9.10 3.67 -53.84
C GLY A 986 8.65 3.16 -52.47
N THR A 987 8.84 1.87 -52.25
CA THR A 987 8.65 1.23 -50.93
C THR A 987 9.73 1.69 -49.93
N GLN A 988 9.53 1.41 -48.64
CA GLN A 988 10.50 1.69 -47.58
C GLN A 988 11.92 1.24 -47.95
N VAL A 989 12.05 0.02 -48.48
CA VAL A 989 13.34 -0.58 -48.84
C VAL A 989 14.01 0.24 -49.94
N GLN A 990 13.27 0.59 -51.00
CA GLN A 990 13.79 1.37 -52.13
C GLN A 990 14.20 2.78 -51.71
N SER A 991 13.44 3.42 -50.82
CA SER A 991 13.78 4.76 -50.31
C SER A 991 15.02 4.73 -49.40
N MET A 992 15.18 3.68 -48.59
CA MET A 992 16.38 3.48 -47.77
C MET A 992 17.62 3.15 -48.61
N GLU A 993 17.48 2.38 -49.69
CA GLU A 993 18.56 2.16 -50.66
C GLU A 993 18.98 3.47 -51.35
N TYR A 994 18.02 4.30 -51.73
CA TYR A 994 18.29 5.62 -52.32
C TYR A 994 19.00 6.56 -51.33
N LEU A 995 18.57 6.62 -50.07
CA LEU A 995 19.25 7.34 -48.97
C LEU A 995 20.73 6.91 -48.86
N GLN A 996 21.02 5.61 -48.98
CA GLN A 996 22.40 5.10 -48.94
C GLN A 996 23.22 5.52 -50.16
N LEU A 997 22.64 5.51 -51.36
CA LEU A 997 23.31 5.96 -52.59
C LEU A 997 23.67 7.45 -52.51
N VAL A 998 22.74 8.28 -52.02
CA VAL A 998 22.97 9.71 -51.80
C VAL A 998 24.09 9.94 -50.78
N SER A 999 24.07 9.19 -49.67
CA SER A 999 25.07 9.33 -48.59
C SER A 999 26.49 8.91 -49.00
N ARG A 1000 26.64 8.05 -50.02
CA ARG A 1000 27.94 7.60 -50.57
C ARG A 1000 28.44 8.49 -51.71
N ASN A 1001 27.62 9.41 -52.22
CA ASN A 1001 28.02 10.30 -53.29
C ASN A 1001 29.02 11.35 -52.75
N LYS A 1002 30.28 11.23 -53.20
CA LYS A 1002 31.39 12.06 -52.73
C LYS A 1002 31.12 13.56 -52.92
N GLU A 1003 30.51 13.98 -54.03
CA GLU A 1003 30.26 15.39 -54.29
C GLU A 1003 29.16 15.97 -53.39
N ILE A 1004 28.12 15.18 -53.09
CA ILE A 1004 27.08 15.55 -52.11
C ILE A 1004 27.70 15.65 -50.71
N PHE A 1005 28.50 14.65 -50.32
CA PHE A 1005 29.16 14.61 -49.02
C PHE A 1005 30.10 15.80 -48.81
N ASP A 1006 30.99 16.09 -49.76
CA ASP A 1006 31.96 17.19 -49.67
C ASP A 1006 31.25 18.56 -49.53
N ARG A 1007 30.06 18.72 -50.11
CA ARG A 1007 29.26 19.95 -50.05
C ARG A 1007 28.44 20.10 -48.76
N LEU A 1008 28.06 18.99 -48.14
CA LEU A 1008 27.33 18.98 -46.86
C LEU A 1008 28.28 18.93 -45.66
N SER A 1009 29.53 18.53 -45.85
CA SER A 1009 30.55 18.44 -44.82
C SER A 1009 30.72 19.76 -44.07
N GLY A 1010 30.50 19.73 -42.75
CA GLY A 1010 30.56 20.90 -41.87
C GLY A 1010 29.26 21.71 -41.77
N THR A 1011 28.16 21.25 -42.37
CA THR A 1011 26.82 21.87 -42.27
C THR A 1011 25.83 20.98 -41.53
N SER A 1012 24.92 21.58 -40.75
CA SER A 1012 23.84 20.85 -40.05
C SER A 1012 22.74 20.46 -41.03
N SER A 1013 22.93 19.35 -41.75
CA SER A 1013 21.97 18.83 -42.73
C SER A 1013 21.32 17.53 -42.26
N TYR A 1014 20.09 17.27 -42.69
CA TYR A 1014 19.35 16.05 -42.40
C TYR A 1014 19.00 15.32 -43.69
N MET A 1015 19.17 14.00 -43.70
CA MET A 1015 18.77 13.12 -44.80
C MET A 1015 17.96 11.97 -44.22
N PHE A 1016 16.72 11.80 -44.69
CA PHE A 1016 15.82 10.79 -44.14
C PHE A 1016 14.76 10.34 -45.15
N THR A 1017 14.19 9.15 -44.93
CA THR A 1017 12.98 8.71 -45.63
C THR A 1017 11.74 9.13 -44.84
N ILE A 1018 10.65 9.43 -45.53
CA ILE A 1018 9.38 9.84 -44.91
C ILE A 1018 8.19 9.46 -45.79
N THR A 1019 7.08 9.04 -45.19
CA THR A 1019 5.84 8.82 -45.96
C THR A 1019 5.15 10.14 -46.26
N GLN A 1020 4.28 10.17 -47.27
CA GLN A 1020 3.55 11.39 -47.63
C GLN A 1020 2.70 11.91 -46.46
N SER A 1021 2.06 11.00 -45.73
CA SER A 1021 1.26 11.33 -44.55
C SER A 1021 2.12 11.95 -43.43
N ASN A 1022 3.28 11.36 -43.12
CA ASN A 1022 4.18 11.91 -42.09
C ASN A 1022 4.86 13.21 -42.52
N LEU A 1023 5.10 13.41 -43.82
CA LEU A 1023 5.64 14.66 -44.35
C LEU A 1023 4.67 15.82 -44.13
N GLY A 1024 3.36 15.59 -44.32
CA GLY A 1024 2.34 16.58 -43.97
C GLY A 1024 2.37 16.95 -42.49
N ILE A 1025 2.51 15.96 -41.61
CA ILE A 1025 2.61 16.17 -40.15
C ILE A 1025 3.89 16.92 -39.77
N LEU A 1026 5.01 16.62 -40.44
CA LEU A 1026 6.29 17.29 -40.22
C LEU A 1026 6.23 18.76 -40.65
N LEU A 1027 5.63 19.05 -41.80
CA LEU A 1027 5.43 20.42 -42.30
C LEU A 1027 4.46 21.22 -41.42
N GLU A 1028 3.38 20.60 -40.90
CA GLU A 1028 2.42 21.28 -40.03
C GLU A 1028 3.01 21.61 -38.65
N ASN A 1029 3.80 20.69 -38.07
CA ASN A 1029 4.30 20.83 -36.69
C ASN A 1029 5.70 21.43 -36.58
N GLN A 1030 6.45 21.51 -37.69
CA GLN A 1030 7.80 22.10 -37.78
C GLN A 1030 8.81 21.57 -36.74
N ASN A 1031 8.67 20.30 -36.31
CA ASN A 1031 9.56 19.66 -35.32
C ASN A 1031 10.39 18.54 -35.94
N ILE A 1032 11.55 18.91 -36.53
CA ILE A 1032 12.44 17.98 -37.24
C ILE A 1032 13.18 17.02 -36.31
N GLU A 1033 13.55 17.46 -35.10
CA GLU A 1033 14.30 16.64 -34.15
C GLU A 1033 13.48 15.41 -33.72
N GLU A 1034 12.17 15.58 -33.50
CA GLU A 1034 11.30 14.46 -33.16
C GLU A 1034 11.05 13.54 -34.35
N TYR A 1035 10.91 14.08 -35.56
CA TYR A 1035 10.81 13.21 -36.74
C TYR A 1035 12.09 12.41 -36.95
N MET A 1036 13.27 13.01 -36.73
CA MET A 1036 14.53 12.28 -36.80
C MET A 1036 14.61 11.17 -35.76
N LYS A 1037 14.13 11.40 -34.54
CA LYS A 1037 14.03 10.35 -33.52
C LYS A 1037 13.06 9.23 -33.93
N PHE A 1038 11.87 9.58 -34.42
CA PHE A 1038 10.92 8.61 -34.98
C PHE A 1038 11.51 7.85 -36.18
N PHE A 1039 12.25 8.53 -37.03
CA PHE A 1039 12.93 7.97 -38.18
C PHE A 1039 14.00 6.95 -37.76
N ASP A 1040 14.84 7.29 -36.78
CA ASP A 1040 15.83 6.38 -36.20
C ASP A 1040 15.16 5.16 -35.56
N ASP A 1041 14.05 5.36 -34.84
CA ASP A 1041 13.32 4.31 -34.13
C ASP A 1041 12.56 3.35 -35.05
N ASN A 1042 12.18 3.76 -36.26
CA ASN A 1042 11.29 2.97 -37.11
C ASN A 1042 11.89 2.58 -38.46
N TYR A 1043 12.78 3.40 -39.01
CA TYR A 1043 13.41 3.16 -40.32
C TYR A 1043 14.85 2.69 -40.21
N GLN A 1044 15.50 2.85 -39.04
CA GLN A 1044 16.87 2.39 -38.81
C GLN A 1044 16.96 1.18 -37.84
N ARG A 1045 15.83 0.61 -37.39
CA ARG A 1045 15.79 -0.65 -36.60
C ARG A 1045 15.73 -1.89 -37.48
N ASN A 1046 16.47 -2.95 -37.12
CA ASN A 1046 16.31 -4.28 -37.73
C ASN A 1046 15.47 -5.23 -36.82
N GLN A 1047 15.22 -6.46 -37.28
CA GLN A 1047 14.30 -7.45 -36.70
C GLN A 1047 14.53 -7.79 -35.21
N SER A 1048 15.67 -7.41 -34.63
CA SER A 1048 16.01 -7.62 -33.21
C SER A 1048 15.71 -6.40 -32.32
N GLY A 1049 15.21 -5.30 -32.88
CA GLY A 1049 14.73 -4.13 -32.14
C GLY A 1049 15.82 -3.18 -31.60
N GLU A 1050 17.10 -3.37 -31.92
CA GLU A 1050 18.17 -2.41 -31.54
C GLU A 1050 18.31 -1.27 -32.56
N VAL A 1051 18.38 -0.02 -32.06
CA VAL A 1051 18.73 1.17 -32.87
C VAL A 1051 20.25 1.29 -32.94
N GLY A 1052 20.83 1.05 -34.12
CA GLY A 1052 22.28 1.07 -34.29
C GLY A 1052 22.74 0.78 -35.71
N VAL A 1053 24.05 0.82 -35.95
CA VAL A 1053 24.62 0.48 -37.26
C VAL A 1053 24.66 -1.04 -37.39
N GLY A 1054 23.79 -1.62 -38.22
CA GLY A 1054 23.77 -3.06 -38.50
C GLY A 1054 24.91 -3.49 -39.45
N ASP A 1055 25.51 -4.65 -39.17
CA ASP A 1055 26.48 -5.31 -40.06
C ASP A 1055 26.35 -6.83 -39.92
N GLY A 1056 25.74 -7.45 -40.92
CA GLY A 1056 25.27 -8.84 -40.83
C GLY A 1056 24.15 -9.01 -39.80
N ASP A 1057 24.29 -10.02 -38.94
CA ASP A 1057 23.33 -10.36 -37.89
C ASP A 1057 23.48 -9.55 -36.60
N PHE A 1058 24.46 -8.63 -36.53
CA PHE A 1058 24.77 -7.87 -35.32
C PHE A 1058 24.55 -6.37 -35.50
N VAL A 1059 24.22 -5.68 -34.41
CA VAL A 1059 23.85 -4.24 -34.39
C VAL A 1059 24.73 -3.45 -33.45
N TYR A 1060 25.28 -2.32 -33.91
CA TYR A 1060 26.13 -1.49 -33.08
C TYR A 1060 25.36 -0.31 -32.51
N ALA A 1061 25.03 -0.38 -31.23
CA ALA A 1061 24.34 0.67 -30.49
C ALA A 1061 25.21 1.11 -29.29
N LYS A 1062 25.52 2.40 -29.15
CA LYS A 1062 26.40 2.88 -28.05
C LYS A 1062 25.68 3.02 -26.70
N SER A 1063 24.41 3.38 -26.73
CA SER A 1063 23.62 3.78 -25.56
C SER A 1063 22.95 2.62 -24.81
N VAL A 1064 23.01 1.40 -25.34
CA VAL A 1064 22.33 0.23 -24.76
C VAL A 1064 23.18 -0.47 -23.70
N ALA A 1065 22.54 -1.28 -22.86
CA ALA A 1065 23.26 -2.10 -21.89
C ALA A 1065 24.24 -3.06 -22.60
N HIS A 1066 25.43 -3.18 -22.02
CA HIS A 1066 26.48 -4.05 -22.54
C HIS A 1066 26.95 -5.03 -21.47
N LYS A 1067 27.57 -6.10 -21.94
CA LYS A 1067 28.21 -7.16 -21.17
C LYS A 1067 29.68 -7.23 -21.54
N PHE A 1068 30.51 -7.56 -20.55
CA PHE A 1068 31.87 -8.06 -20.81
C PHE A 1068 31.79 -9.58 -20.87
N VAL A 1069 32.32 -10.17 -21.95
CA VAL A 1069 32.34 -11.62 -22.15
C VAL A 1069 33.77 -12.10 -22.27
N LEU A 1070 34.06 -13.17 -21.54
CA LEU A 1070 35.27 -13.96 -21.64
C LEU A 1070 34.91 -15.35 -22.16
N PHE A 1071 35.30 -15.64 -23.39
CA PHE A 1071 35.08 -16.91 -24.08
C PHE A 1071 36.32 -17.79 -23.95
N TYR A 1072 36.15 -19.02 -23.45
CA TYR A 1072 37.27 -19.92 -23.14
C TYR A 1072 36.86 -21.40 -23.22
N PRO A 1073 37.82 -22.34 -23.39
CA PRO A 1073 37.54 -23.77 -23.45
C PRO A 1073 37.04 -24.31 -22.11
N ASN A 1074 36.05 -25.21 -22.14
CA ASN A 1074 35.42 -25.81 -20.95
C ASN A 1074 36.36 -26.67 -20.08
N THR A 1075 37.62 -26.85 -20.50
CA THR A 1075 38.71 -27.42 -19.71
C THR A 1075 39.13 -26.53 -18.54
N ILE A 1076 38.78 -25.24 -18.58
CA ILE A 1076 39.00 -24.29 -17.50
C ILE A 1076 37.87 -24.38 -16.47
N ASP A 1077 38.23 -24.35 -15.19
CA ASP A 1077 37.28 -24.39 -14.08
C ASP A 1077 36.50 -23.06 -13.96
N PRO A 1078 35.19 -23.02 -14.32
CA PRO A 1078 34.41 -21.79 -14.37
C PRO A 1078 34.24 -21.17 -12.97
N PHE A 1079 34.26 -21.98 -11.92
CA PHE A 1079 34.11 -21.51 -10.54
C PHE A 1079 35.32 -20.69 -10.11
N LYS A 1080 36.54 -21.15 -10.45
CA LYS A 1080 37.77 -20.40 -10.12
C LYS A 1080 37.88 -19.08 -10.88
N LEU A 1081 37.47 -19.10 -12.15
CA LEU A 1081 37.49 -17.91 -12.99
C LEU A 1081 36.47 -16.88 -12.49
N LYS A 1082 35.24 -17.34 -12.19
CA LYS A 1082 34.18 -16.52 -11.58
C LYS A 1082 34.62 -15.88 -10.27
N THR A 1083 35.18 -16.64 -9.32
CA THR A 1083 35.67 -16.07 -8.05
C THR A 1083 36.73 -14.99 -8.26
N THR A 1084 37.61 -15.16 -9.25
CA THR A 1084 38.68 -14.19 -9.53
C THR A 1084 38.13 -12.86 -10.08
N PHE A 1085 37.08 -12.92 -10.89
CA PHE A 1085 36.41 -11.73 -11.43
C PHE A 1085 35.44 -11.10 -10.41
N GLU A 1086 34.78 -11.89 -9.57
CA GLU A 1086 33.98 -11.39 -8.44
C GLU A 1086 34.84 -10.60 -7.43
N GLU A 1087 36.07 -11.04 -7.16
CA GLU A 1087 37.03 -10.30 -6.31
C GLU A 1087 37.53 -8.99 -6.95
N PHE A 1088 37.47 -8.86 -8.27
CA PHE A 1088 37.88 -7.68 -9.02
C PHE A 1088 36.75 -6.67 -9.23
N ASN A 1089 35.51 -7.13 -9.23
CA ASN A 1089 34.34 -6.30 -9.51
C ASN A 1089 33.98 -5.35 -8.37
N PHE A 1090 33.38 -4.22 -8.73
CA PHE A 1090 32.80 -3.26 -7.78
C PHE A 1090 31.33 -3.61 -7.47
N ALA A 1091 30.78 -3.02 -6.41
CA ALA A 1091 29.39 -3.23 -6.01
C ALA A 1091 28.41 -2.90 -7.17
N GLY A 1092 27.51 -3.83 -7.47
CA GLY A 1092 26.48 -3.67 -8.52
C GLY A 1092 26.73 -4.43 -9.82
N LEU A 1093 27.91 -5.02 -10.03
CA LEU A 1093 28.18 -5.89 -11.19
C LEU A 1093 27.96 -7.37 -10.85
N MET A 1094 27.35 -8.12 -11.76
CA MET A 1094 27.08 -9.55 -11.61
C MET A 1094 28.01 -10.37 -12.51
N VAL A 1095 28.45 -11.54 -12.02
CA VAL A 1095 29.28 -12.48 -12.79
C VAL A 1095 28.56 -13.80 -12.93
N ASN A 1096 28.32 -14.22 -14.17
CA ASN A 1096 27.67 -15.49 -14.49
C ASN A 1096 28.53 -16.30 -15.46
N ASN A 1097 28.30 -17.61 -15.50
CA ASN A 1097 28.92 -18.50 -16.48
C ASN A 1097 27.82 -19.15 -17.31
N VAL A 1098 27.93 -19.06 -18.62
CA VAL A 1098 26.99 -19.58 -19.61
C VAL A 1098 27.73 -20.60 -20.45
N LYS A 1099 27.19 -21.81 -20.56
CA LYS A 1099 27.75 -22.83 -21.47
C LYS A 1099 27.45 -22.40 -22.91
N TYR A 1100 28.47 -22.25 -23.76
CA TYR A 1100 28.29 -21.80 -25.14
C TYR A 1100 28.11 -22.99 -26.08
N ASP A 1101 29.02 -23.96 -26.05
CA ASP A 1101 28.93 -25.21 -26.80
C ASP A 1101 29.56 -26.36 -25.98
N ASP A 1102 29.80 -27.51 -26.61
CA ASP A 1102 30.37 -28.69 -25.93
C ASP A 1102 31.87 -28.59 -25.67
N GLU A 1103 32.55 -27.56 -26.17
CA GLU A 1103 33.99 -27.35 -26.04
C GLU A 1103 34.32 -26.02 -25.33
N HIS A 1104 33.37 -25.08 -25.24
CA HIS A 1104 33.59 -23.70 -24.78
C HIS A 1104 32.49 -23.17 -23.86
N ASP A 1105 32.92 -22.31 -22.93
CA ASP A 1105 32.09 -21.58 -21.98
C ASP A 1105 32.31 -20.06 -22.10
N CYS A 1106 31.28 -19.29 -21.74
CA CYS A 1106 31.29 -17.83 -21.64
C CYS A 1106 31.17 -17.41 -20.17
N MET A 1107 32.16 -16.71 -19.63
CA MET A 1107 31.99 -15.97 -18.38
C MET A 1107 31.54 -14.54 -18.72
N VAL A 1108 30.38 -14.16 -18.20
CA VAL A 1108 29.68 -12.92 -18.51
C VAL A 1108 29.65 -12.02 -17.28
N VAL A 1109 30.13 -10.79 -17.43
CA VAL A 1109 29.99 -9.74 -16.43
C VAL A 1109 28.97 -8.73 -16.93
N SER A 1110 27.89 -8.53 -16.16
CA SER A 1110 26.74 -7.69 -16.52
C SER A 1110 26.50 -6.58 -15.50
N GLY A 1111 25.80 -5.53 -15.93
CA GLY A 1111 25.48 -4.34 -15.12
C GLY A 1111 26.02 -3.02 -15.68
N PHE A 1112 26.55 -3.02 -16.92
CA PHE A 1112 26.98 -1.80 -17.62
C PHE A 1112 25.82 -1.19 -18.37
N ARG A 1113 25.62 0.14 -18.24
CA ARG A 1113 24.47 0.84 -18.82
C ARG A 1113 24.66 1.23 -20.28
N ASN A 1114 25.91 1.34 -20.73
CA ASN A 1114 26.27 1.79 -22.06
C ASN A 1114 27.65 1.22 -22.48
N LYS A 1115 28.01 1.44 -23.74
CA LYS A 1115 29.29 1.03 -24.33
C LYS A 1115 30.48 1.63 -23.60
N GLU A 1116 30.41 2.89 -23.15
CA GLU A 1116 31.52 3.57 -22.49
C GLU A 1116 31.89 2.92 -21.15
N GLU A 1117 30.90 2.58 -20.34
CA GLU A 1117 31.09 1.88 -19.06
C GLU A 1117 31.70 0.48 -19.27
N ALA A 1118 31.16 -0.28 -20.21
CA ALA A 1118 31.65 -1.61 -20.53
C ALA A 1118 33.08 -1.57 -21.10
N MET A 1119 33.41 -0.60 -21.97
CA MET A 1119 34.75 -0.45 -22.53
C MET A 1119 35.78 0.00 -21.50
N ARG A 1120 35.40 0.86 -20.53
CA ARG A 1120 36.28 1.21 -19.40
C ARG A 1120 36.60 -0.02 -18.55
N TYR A 1121 35.59 -0.85 -18.28
CA TYR A 1121 35.79 -2.12 -17.59
C TYR A 1121 36.69 -3.06 -18.39
N PHE A 1122 36.43 -3.21 -19.71
CA PHE A 1122 37.23 -4.03 -20.62
C PHE A 1122 38.71 -3.66 -20.58
N GLN A 1123 39.05 -2.38 -20.74
CA GLN A 1123 40.43 -1.89 -20.68
C GLN A 1123 41.07 -2.19 -19.32
N THR A 1124 40.38 -1.88 -18.22
CA THR A 1124 40.87 -2.11 -16.86
C THR A 1124 41.08 -3.60 -16.56
N ALA A 1125 40.17 -4.46 -17.04
CA ALA A 1125 40.25 -5.90 -16.88
C ALA A 1125 41.44 -6.46 -17.67
N VAL A 1126 41.58 -6.11 -18.95
CA VAL A 1126 42.65 -6.57 -19.85
C VAL A 1126 44.04 -6.19 -19.32
N ASP A 1127 44.19 -4.99 -18.76
CA ASP A 1127 45.46 -4.53 -18.16
C ASP A 1127 45.82 -5.30 -16.87
N ASN A 1128 44.84 -5.92 -16.21
CA ASN A 1128 45.06 -6.69 -14.99
C ASN A 1128 45.45 -8.14 -15.29
N ARG A 1129 46.74 -8.36 -15.53
CA ARG A 1129 47.36 -9.67 -15.80
C ARG A 1129 47.05 -10.77 -14.76
N LYS A 1130 46.57 -10.43 -13.56
CA LYS A 1130 46.18 -11.42 -12.54
C LYS A 1130 44.89 -12.13 -12.89
N LEU A 1131 43.95 -11.46 -13.57
CA LEU A 1131 42.64 -12.01 -13.92
C LEU A 1131 42.76 -13.19 -14.90
N PHE A 1132 43.68 -13.09 -15.85
CA PHE A 1132 43.88 -14.11 -16.88
C PHE A 1132 44.94 -15.16 -16.52
N ARG A 1133 45.37 -15.22 -15.24
CA ARG A 1133 46.45 -16.13 -14.83
C ARG A 1133 46.09 -17.61 -15.01
N SER A 1134 44.82 -17.96 -14.81
CA SER A 1134 44.27 -19.31 -15.00
C SER A 1134 44.13 -19.69 -16.47
N LEU A 1135 44.14 -18.72 -17.38
CA LEU A 1135 44.00 -18.89 -18.83
C LEU A 1135 45.35 -18.93 -19.55
N ARG A 1136 46.47 -19.00 -18.81
CA ARG A 1136 47.80 -19.11 -19.40
C ARG A 1136 47.92 -20.40 -20.21
N ASN A 1137 48.33 -20.27 -21.47
CA ASN A 1137 48.50 -21.36 -22.44
C ASN A 1137 47.18 -21.97 -22.95
N VAL A 1138 46.09 -21.22 -22.91
CA VAL A 1138 44.79 -21.63 -23.45
C VAL A 1138 44.29 -20.52 -24.37
N ASP A 1139 43.69 -20.89 -25.50
CA ASP A 1139 43.10 -19.92 -26.42
C ASP A 1139 41.79 -19.38 -25.85
N TYR A 1140 41.79 -18.10 -25.49
CA TYR A 1140 40.61 -17.39 -25.01
C TYR A 1140 40.38 -16.11 -25.81
N ARG A 1141 39.15 -15.59 -25.77
CA ARG A 1141 38.77 -14.31 -26.36
C ARG A 1141 38.02 -13.48 -25.33
N ASN A 1142 38.17 -12.17 -25.38
CA ASN A 1142 37.37 -11.24 -24.59
C ASN A 1142 36.86 -10.11 -25.47
N PHE A 1143 35.64 -9.67 -25.19
CA PHE A 1143 34.98 -8.64 -25.98
C PHE A 1143 33.83 -8.01 -25.17
N ILE A 1144 33.35 -6.88 -25.67
CA ILE A 1144 32.14 -6.22 -25.18
C ILE A 1144 31.03 -6.49 -26.18
N ILE A 1145 29.81 -6.73 -25.68
CA ILE A 1145 28.65 -7.09 -26.50
C ILE A 1145 27.36 -6.55 -25.88
N SER A 1146 26.39 -6.11 -26.68
CA SER A 1146 25.06 -5.71 -26.19
C SER A 1146 24.26 -6.96 -25.77
N ASP A 1147 23.17 -6.74 -25.04
CA ASP A 1147 22.32 -7.86 -24.61
C ASP A 1147 21.75 -8.66 -25.79
N SER A 1148 21.21 -8.00 -26.83
CA SER A 1148 20.62 -8.74 -27.95
C SER A 1148 21.66 -9.39 -28.86
N ASN A 1149 22.83 -8.76 -29.04
CA ASN A 1149 23.91 -9.36 -29.82
C ASN A 1149 24.45 -10.61 -29.11
N PHE A 1150 24.47 -10.63 -27.78
CA PHE A 1150 24.90 -11.79 -27.01
C PHE A 1150 23.95 -12.97 -27.18
N ASP A 1151 22.65 -12.70 -27.19
CA ASP A 1151 21.63 -13.72 -27.43
C ASP A 1151 21.74 -14.25 -28.86
N THR A 1152 21.85 -13.36 -29.85
CA THR A 1152 22.07 -13.71 -31.27
C THR A 1152 23.32 -14.57 -31.47
N MET A 1153 24.45 -14.18 -30.86
CA MET A 1153 25.71 -14.92 -30.93
C MET A 1153 25.61 -16.30 -30.28
N CYS A 1154 24.84 -16.43 -29.19
CA CYS A 1154 24.61 -17.70 -28.50
C CYS A 1154 23.64 -18.63 -29.23
N GLU A 1155 22.62 -18.08 -29.87
CA GLU A 1155 21.64 -18.83 -30.67
C GLU A 1155 22.25 -19.34 -31.97
N LYS A 1156 22.88 -18.46 -32.75
CA LYS A 1156 23.44 -18.80 -34.07
C LYS A 1156 24.80 -19.48 -34.03
N LYS A 1157 25.47 -19.48 -32.87
CA LYS A 1157 26.83 -20.00 -32.68
C LYS A 1157 27.91 -19.29 -33.53
N GLU A 1158 27.74 -17.99 -33.76
CA GLU A 1158 28.55 -17.19 -34.70
C GLU A 1158 29.61 -16.31 -34.02
N ILE A 1159 30.47 -16.91 -33.19
CA ILE A 1159 31.50 -16.19 -32.44
C ILE A 1159 32.51 -15.45 -33.33
N GLU A 1160 32.99 -16.06 -34.42
CA GLU A 1160 34.00 -15.45 -35.29
C GLU A 1160 33.46 -14.23 -36.06
N GLN A 1161 32.20 -14.30 -36.48
CA GLN A 1161 31.52 -13.19 -37.14
C GLN A 1161 31.31 -12.03 -36.15
N TYR A 1162 30.94 -12.35 -34.90
CA TYR A 1162 30.86 -11.34 -33.85
C TYR A 1162 32.21 -10.70 -33.53
N LEU A 1163 33.32 -11.45 -33.54
CA LEU A 1163 34.65 -10.88 -33.29
C LEU A 1163 35.09 -9.91 -34.40
N GLN A 1164 34.73 -10.18 -35.65
CA GLN A 1164 34.95 -9.24 -36.76
C GLN A 1164 34.12 -7.97 -36.60
N PHE A 1165 32.86 -8.13 -36.23
CA PHE A 1165 31.96 -7.04 -35.89
C PHE A 1165 32.50 -6.19 -34.72
N PHE A 1166 32.90 -6.83 -33.63
CA PHE A 1166 33.49 -6.18 -32.46
C PHE A 1166 34.74 -5.38 -32.82
N LYS A 1167 35.63 -5.94 -33.65
CA LYS A 1167 36.83 -5.23 -34.12
C LYS A 1167 36.46 -3.96 -34.88
N LYS A 1168 35.53 -4.05 -35.83
CA LYS A 1168 35.12 -2.95 -36.73
C LYS A 1168 34.39 -1.81 -36.00
N TYR A 1169 33.60 -2.11 -34.98
CA TYR A 1169 32.72 -1.12 -34.33
C TYR A 1169 33.12 -0.68 -32.92
N TYR A 1170 33.97 -1.46 -32.22
CA TYR A 1170 34.38 -1.16 -30.85
C TYR A 1170 35.87 -0.82 -30.71
N LEU A 1171 36.73 -1.25 -31.65
CA LEU A 1171 38.19 -1.10 -31.55
C LEU A 1171 38.82 -0.22 -32.63
N GLU A 1172 38.17 -0.03 -33.78
CA GLU A 1172 38.51 0.94 -34.82
C GLU A 1172 37.75 2.26 -34.60
#